data_AF-A0A537DEM2-F1
#
_entry.id   AF-A0A537DEM2-F1
#
_cell.length_a   1.000
_cell.length_b   1.000
_cell.length_c   1.000
_cell.angle_alpha   90.00
_cell.angle_beta   90.00
_cell.angle_gamma   90.00
#
_symmetry.space_group_name_H-M   'P 1'
#
loop_
_entity.id
_entity.type
_entity.pdbx_description
1 polymer ?
#
loop_
_entity_poly.entity_id
_entity_poly.type
_entity_poly.pdbx_seq_one_letter_code
_entity_poly.pdbx_strand_id
1 'polypeptide(L)'
;MVILMENHGINDIIGAATFMTTLANTYGSASQYTAVSHPSEPNYLALVGGDTFGISGDGVCCWTINSPNIVDRIENAGLTWQAWAEDASGSGTCSFSPPRSADHFGFLEFSDINTASRCANFHSTQSSSDSEFVNALDGSPSNFMWLTPNDCNNMHDCPVTTGDTYLAGLVPKILTSNLFTTQKAALFVVFDEGSNKYPNDYVYSVWAGSSVKQAYQSSSQYSHYSFLRTIETNWNLPSLTSNDANAPAMTEFFNTPMSSPLQASFTETSTSPSVGTAVTFIASSSGGIFPYTYSWNYGDNKTGAGISSTHTYTSAGTERVTLRVQDSSSPSQTATSSQIEIVSNGPPSLGGDFGTCTVLPQGWNCGNTKGLTGSSATIVNGVLQTRESNPNVGNDTNYYYSTSQKGRFPWSSCQGPVSGILPSNITTVSTTFTPLVFAPSGHYRYHIYVALYYWLPNGLVSSGSTSYRCLDTQVRVQNINGVFSPVGTTATYDPGDSFGWDNVTVGQITMGQTYTLTANVDHQCRADLIAWGLAPSTPCELAGIEIGTEGFQFLELDVNWTSVSLATTVQKPILTAAINATPTNTPAGKKVSFSGTASGGTSPYTYSWIFGDGATAIGPTPSNTYLKAGNYTITLVVTDSSAPIQTYIATQVRYVGTSCVPTTYVRADANYDGRVDKADLTLLAQALQSTPSSANWSPSADLNQDGMVNVSDLAIVAFVFGQSIC
;
A
#
# COMPACT_ATOMS: atom_id res chain seq x y z
N MET A 1 -23.75 -1.79 36.99
CA MET A 1 -25.22 -1.78 36.97
C MET A 1 -25.74 -1.24 38.29
N VAL A 2 -26.81 -0.46 38.28
CA VAL A 2 -27.45 0.13 39.47
C VAL A 2 -28.93 -0.25 39.51
N ILE A 3 -29.44 -0.57 40.70
CA ILE A 3 -30.87 -0.56 41.02
C ILE A 3 -31.05 0.45 42.15
N LEU A 4 -31.85 1.48 41.92
CA LEU A 4 -32.16 2.48 42.93
C LEU A 4 -33.55 2.22 43.51
N MET A 5 -33.58 2.05 44.83
CA MET A 5 -34.77 1.79 45.65
C MET A 5 -35.12 3.04 46.45
N GLU A 6 -36.28 3.05 47.09
CA GLU A 6 -36.92 4.25 47.62
C GLU A 6 -37.16 4.21 49.13
N ASN A 7 -36.94 5.34 49.81
CA ASN A 7 -37.58 5.75 51.07
C ASN A 7 -37.40 4.82 52.28
N HIS A 8 -36.22 4.20 52.46
CA HIS A 8 -35.94 3.33 53.62
C HIS A 8 -34.50 3.46 54.13
N GLY A 9 -34.37 3.64 55.45
CA GLY A 9 -33.09 3.61 56.13
C GLY A 9 -32.55 2.18 56.22
N ILE A 10 -31.24 2.05 56.47
CA ILE A 10 -30.57 0.75 56.56
C ILE A 10 -31.21 -0.20 57.61
N ASN A 11 -31.74 0.36 58.71
CA ASN A 11 -32.39 -0.40 59.78
C ASN A 11 -33.82 -0.86 59.43
N ASP A 12 -34.44 -0.24 58.42
CA ASP A 12 -35.76 -0.67 57.93
C ASP A 12 -35.61 -1.88 57.00
N ILE A 13 -34.42 -2.10 56.45
CA ILE A 13 -34.11 -3.18 55.50
C ILE A 13 -33.37 -4.35 56.17
N ILE A 14 -32.25 -4.09 56.85
CA ILE A 14 -31.43 -5.14 57.46
C ILE A 14 -32.19 -5.79 58.62
N GLY A 15 -32.46 -7.09 58.50
CA GLY A 15 -33.23 -7.89 59.44
C GLY A 15 -34.71 -8.03 59.06
N ALA A 16 -35.35 -6.99 58.54
CA ALA A 16 -36.75 -7.04 58.13
C ALA A 16 -36.94 -7.65 56.73
N ALA A 17 -36.03 -7.37 55.80
CA ALA A 17 -36.06 -7.87 54.44
C ALA A 17 -35.11 -9.06 54.29
N THR A 18 -35.66 -10.26 54.05
CA THR A 18 -34.88 -11.51 54.13
C THR A 18 -33.86 -11.62 52.99
N PHE A 19 -34.27 -11.31 51.76
CA PHE A 19 -33.39 -11.42 50.60
C PHE A 19 -32.29 -10.35 50.63
N MET A 20 -32.64 -9.08 50.84
CA MET A 20 -31.64 -8.00 50.91
C MET A 20 -30.68 -8.17 52.09
N THR A 21 -31.13 -8.67 53.25
CA THR A 21 -30.22 -9.02 54.36
C THR A 21 -29.26 -10.12 53.94
N THR A 22 -29.74 -11.13 53.23
CA THR A 22 -28.90 -12.22 52.70
C THR A 22 -27.90 -11.70 51.67
N LEU A 23 -28.32 -10.80 50.78
CA LEU A 23 -27.45 -10.19 49.77
C LEU A 23 -26.31 -9.38 50.41
N ALA A 24 -26.63 -8.56 51.41
CA ALA A 24 -25.64 -7.78 52.17
C ALA A 24 -24.63 -8.66 52.93
N ASN A 25 -25.10 -9.77 53.50
CA ASN A 25 -24.24 -10.75 54.18
C ASN A 25 -23.39 -11.58 53.20
N THR A 26 -23.84 -11.73 51.96
CA THR A 26 -23.16 -12.56 50.94
C THR A 26 -22.06 -11.78 50.22
N TYR A 27 -22.29 -10.50 49.91
CA TYR A 27 -21.37 -9.67 49.14
C TYR A 27 -20.81 -8.50 49.96
N GLY A 28 -20.62 -7.34 49.34
CA GLY A 28 -20.02 -6.16 49.92
C GLY A 28 -21.08 -5.15 50.36
N SER A 29 -21.19 -4.85 51.66
CA SER A 29 -22.12 -3.85 52.20
C SER A 29 -21.40 -2.70 52.92
N ALA A 30 -21.99 -1.50 52.93
CA ALA A 30 -21.48 -0.38 53.72
C ALA A 30 -22.42 -0.09 54.89
N SER A 31 -21.87 -0.04 56.10
CA SER A 31 -22.63 0.30 57.32
C SER A 31 -22.72 1.80 57.58
N GLN A 32 -21.89 2.61 56.91
CA GLN A 32 -21.85 4.07 57.03
C GLN A 32 -22.05 4.78 55.67
N TYR A 33 -22.96 4.28 54.83
CA TYR A 33 -23.36 4.96 53.59
C TYR A 33 -24.59 5.84 53.85
N THR A 34 -24.52 7.13 53.51
CA THR A 34 -25.57 8.11 53.78
C THR A 34 -26.21 8.64 52.51
N ALA A 35 -27.52 8.90 52.56
CA ALA A 35 -28.17 9.81 51.64
C ALA A 35 -27.60 11.23 51.79
N VAL A 36 -27.84 12.11 50.81
CA VAL A 36 -27.28 13.47 50.81
C VAL A 36 -28.32 14.55 51.09
N SER A 37 -29.59 14.28 50.79
CA SER A 37 -30.69 15.22 51.02
C SER A 37 -32.02 14.48 51.22
N HIS A 38 -33.07 15.23 51.57
CA HIS A 38 -34.48 14.84 51.46
C HIS A 38 -35.22 15.96 50.72
N PRO A 39 -36.19 15.67 49.83
CA PRO A 39 -36.75 14.37 49.41
C PRO A 39 -35.91 13.65 48.32
N SER A 40 -36.49 12.61 47.69
CA SER A 40 -35.87 11.70 46.71
C SER A 40 -35.14 12.40 45.57
N GLU A 41 -35.77 13.38 44.91
CA GLU A 41 -35.26 14.01 43.67
C GLU A 41 -33.79 14.49 43.80
N PRO A 42 -33.39 15.28 44.83
CA PRO A 42 -31.99 15.65 45.01
C PRO A 42 -30.99 14.49 45.21
N ASN A 43 -31.40 13.33 45.71
CA ASN A 43 -30.53 12.16 45.84
C ASN A 43 -30.28 11.50 44.48
N TYR A 44 -31.30 11.43 43.61
CA TYR A 44 -31.16 11.00 42.22
C TYR A 44 -30.16 11.89 41.49
N LEU A 45 -30.28 13.21 41.62
CA LEU A 45 -29.35 14.19 41.05
C LEU A 45 -27.93 14.02 41.57
N ALA A 46 -27.75 13.75 42.86
CA ALA A 46 -26.43 13.49 43.43
C ALA A 46 -25.76 12.24 42.83
N LEU A 47 -26.54 11.19 42.53
CA LEU A 47 -26.05 9.95 41.92
C LEU A 47 -25.71 10.10 40.44
N VAL A 48 -26.42 10.95 39.67
CA VAL A 48 -26.21 11.11 38.23
C VAL A 48 -25.39 12.35 37.84
N GLY A 49 -25.40 13.39 38.67
CA GLY A 49 -24.84 14.71 38.37
C GLY A 49 -23.79 15.20 39.37
N GLY A 50 -23.61 14.51 40.51
CA GLY A 50 -22.60 14.88 41.51
C GLY A 50 -22.93 16.15 42.30
N ASP A 51 -24.14 16.68 42.21
CA ASP A 51 -24.66 17.81 42.99
C ASP A 51 -26.19 17.68 43.11
N THR A 52 -26.78 18.39 44.07
CA THR A 52 -28.24 18.57 44.12
C THR A 52 -28.70 19.75 43.27
N PHE A 53 -27.76 20.55 42.74
CA PHE A 53 -28.00 21.75 41.93
C PHE A 53 -28.91 22.79 42.61
N GLY A 54 -28.95 22.77 43.94
CA GLY A 54 -29.82 23.61 44.75
C GLY A 54 -31.29 23.18 44.78
N ILE A 55 -31.64 22.03 44.21
CA ILE A 55 -32.96 21.41 44.32
C ILE A 55 -33.07 20.76 45.71
N SER A 56 -34.18 21.04 46.39
CA SER A 56 -34.44 20.63 47.79
C SER A 56 -35.88 20.17 48.02
N GLY A 57 -36.58 19.82 46.94
CA GLY A 57 -37.98 19.36 46.91
C GLY A 57 -38.18 18.43 45.72
N ASP A 58 -39.41 17.95 45.51
CA ASP A 58 -39.79 17.10 44.37
C ASP A 58 -40.53 17.88 43.27
N GLY A 59 -40.64 17.29 42.07
CA GLY A 59 -41.45 17.76 40.96
C GLY A 59 -40.72 18.70 40.00
N VAL A 60 -39.39 18.79 40.07
CA VAL A 60 -38.57 19.66 39.22
C VAL A 60 -38.22 18.95 37.90
N CYS A 61 -39.17 18.96 36.98
CA CYS A 61 -38.97 18.40 35.63
C CYS A 61 -39.28 19.44 34.54
N CYS A 62 -38.71 19.36 33.34
CA CYS A 62 -37.66 18.49 32.84
C CYS A 62 -36.68 19.33 32.02
N TRP A 63 -35.48 18.81 31.80
CA TRP A 63 -34.49 19.41 30.89
C TRP A 63 -34.05 20.83 31.32
N THR A 64 -34.04 21.11 32.62
CA THR A 64 -33.80 22.43 33.21
C THR A 64 -32.35 22.63 33.64
N ILE A 65 -31.63 21.56 33.97
CA ILE A 65 -30.24 21.61 34.44
C ILE A 65 -29.30 21.68 33.23
N ASN A 66 -28.45 22.71 33.20
CA ASN A 66 -27.41 22.88 32.19
C ASN A 66 -26.03 22.72 32.86
N SER A 67 -25.70 21.49 33.24
CA SER A 67 -24.44 21.12 33.88
C SER A 67 -24.06 19.70 33.45
N PRO A 68 -22.76 19.37 33.42
CA PRO A 68 -22.34 18.03 33.04
C PRO A 68 -22.88 16.97 33.99
N ASN A 69 -23.20 15.80 33.44
CA ASN A 69 -23.66 14.63 34.18
C ASN A 69 -22.84 13.38 33.82
N ILE A 70 -23.13 12.25 34.47
CA ILE A 70 -22.36 11.02 34.30
C ILE A 70 -22.39 10.49 32.86
N VAL A 71 -23.46 10.77 32.09
CA VAL A 71 -23.55 10.39 30.67
C VAL A 71 -22.47 11.09 29.86
N ASP A 72 -22.21 12.38 30.10
CA ASP A 72 -21.11 13.09 29.41
C ASP A 72 -19.77 12.42 29.64
N ARG A 73 -19.52 11.95 30.85
CA ARG A 73 -18.26 11.30 31.21
C ARG A 73 -18.12 9.94 30.54
N ILE A 74 -19.19 9.15 30.55
CA ILE A 74 -19.25 7.83 29.91
C ILE A 74 -19.03 7.98 28.39
N GLU A 75 -19.78 8.86 27.72
CA GLU A 75 -19.70 9.03 26.27
C GLU A 75 -18.34 9.59 25.82
N ASN A 76 -17.78 10.56 26.56
CA ASN A 76 -16.44 11.10 26.27
C ASN A 76 -15.31 10.06 26.41
N ALA A 77 -15.53 9.02 27.21
CA ALA A 77 -14.61 7.88 27.35
C ALA A 77 -14.85 6.78 26.30
N GLY A 78 -15.80 6.96 25.38
CA GLY A 78 -16.17 5.96 24.37
C GLY A 78 -16.94 4.76 24.94
N LEU A 79 -17.55 4.92 26.11
CA LEU A 79 -18.33 3.88 26.79
C LEU A 79 -19.83 4.03 26.46
N THR A 80 -20.59 2.93 26.60
CA THR A 80 -22.04 2.91 26.35
C THR A 80 -22.85 2.95 27.64
N TRP A 81 -24.08 3.46 27.56
CA TRP A 81 -24.99 3.51 28.70
C TRP A 81 -26.43 3.21 28.31
N GLN A 82 -27.21 2.70 29.27
CA GLN A 82 -28.65 2.55 29.18
C GLN A 82 -29.29 2.87 30.53
N ALA A 83 -30.44 3.55 30.52
CA ALA A 83 -31.22 3.80 31.73
C ALA A 83 -32.65 3.30 31.56
N TRP A 84 -33.08 2.48 32.51
CA TRP A 84 -34.32 1.74 32.46
C TRP A 84 -35.26 2.19 33.58
N ALA A 85 -36.55 2.29 33.27
CA ALA A 85 -37.58 2.50 34.27
C ALA A 85 -38.74 1.53 34.04
N GLU A 86 -39.22 0.94 35.13
CA GLU A 86 -40.34 0.01 35.12
C GLU A 86 -41.66 0.76 34.83
N ASP A 87 -42.51 0.16 34.00
CA ASP A 87 -43.82 0.69 33.56
C ASP A 87 -43.77 2.08 32.90
N ALA A 88 -42.58 2.51 32.45
CA ALA A 88 -42.41 3.75 31.70
C ALA A 88 -43.02 3.65 30.29
N SER A 89 -43.44 4.79 29.73
CA SER A 89 -43.86 4.90 28.32
C SER A 89 -42.85 5.71 27.50
N GLY A 90 -42.96 5.67 26.17
CA GLY A 90 -42.08 6.47 25.29
C GLY A 90 -40.64 5.96 25.17
N SER A 91 -40.39 4.66 25.41
CA SER A 91 -39.08 4.00 25.25
C SER A 91 -38.36 4.40 23.95
N GLY A 92 -37.08 4.77 24.07
CA GLY A 92 -36.22 5.19 22.97
C GLY A 92 -36.46 6.60 22.43
N THR A 93 -37.24 7.43 23.12
CA THR A 93 -37.62 8.78 22.65
C THR A 93 -37.49 9.81 23.76
N CYS A 94 -37.40 11.10 23.41
CA CYS A 94 -37.41 12.18 24.42
C CYS A 94 -38.80 12.45 25.01
N SER A 95 -39.82 11.70 24.58
CA SER A 95 -41.12 11.61 25.24
C SER A 95 -41.15 10.49 26.30
N PHE A 96 -39.99 9.97 26.70
CA PHE A 96 -39.87 8.97 27.76
C PHE A 96 -40.51 9.50 29.04
N SER A 97 -41.41 8.70 29.60
CA SER A 97 -42.25 9.10 30.72
C SER A 97 -42.33 7.94 31.72
N PRO A 98 -41.41 7.89 32.70
CA PRO A 98 -41.50 6.96 33.83
C PRO A 98 -42.62 7.39 34.81
N PRO A 99 -43.11 6.48 35.68
CA PRO A 99 -44.27 6.74 36.55
C PRO A 99 -44.14 8.00 37.42
N ARG A 100 -42.93 8.33 37.88
CA ARG A 100 -42.61 9.50 38.73
C ARG A 100 -41.76 10.56 38.03
N SER A 101 -41.75 10.58 36.69
CA SER A 101 -41.01 11.58 35.92
C SER A 101 -39.54 11.73 36.38
N ALA A 102 -39.04 12.95 36.58
CA ALA A 102 -37.67 13.22 37.03
C ALA A 102 -37.43 12.85 38.49
N ASP A 103 -38.47 12.91 39.33
CA ASP A 103 -38.37 12.70 40.78
C ASP A 103 -37.63 11.38 41.11
N HIS A 104 -37.96 10.30 40.41
CA HIS A 104 -37.29 8.99 40.53
C HIS A 104 -36.47 8.63 39.27
N PHE A 105 -36.12 9.61 38.44
CA PHE A 105 -35.35 9.39 37.22
C PHE A 105 -34.61 10.67 36.80
N GLY A 106 -33.62 11.06 37.61
CA GLY A 106 -32.90 12.34 37.48
C GLY A 106 -32.21 12.60 36.12
N PHE A 107 -32.06 11.59 35.24
CA PHE A 107 -31.61 11.83 33.86
C PHE A 107 -32.53 12.80 33.08
N LEU A 108 -33.83 12.87 33.41
CA LEU A 108 -34.77 13.77 32.74
C LEU A 108 -34.60 15.24 33.11
N GLU A 109 -33.77 15.57 34.09
CA GLU A 109 -33.53 16.95 34.50
C GLU A 109 -32.46 17.65 33.66
N PHE A 110 -31.55 16.91 33.04
CA PHE A 110 -30.40 17.46 32.33
C PHE A 110 -30.71 17.82 30.88
N SER A 111 -30.60 19.10 30.55
CA SER A 111 -30.96 19.65 29.23
C SER A 111 -30.20 19.03 28.06
N ASP A 112 -28.94 18.66 28.26
CA ASP A 112 -28.06 18.02 27.27
C ASP A 112 -28.44 16.56 26.97
N ILE A 113 -29.28 15.95 27.80
CA ILE A 113 -29.83 14.61 27.56
C ILE A 113 -31.02 14.66 26.57
N ASN A 114 -31.69 15.81 26.40
CA ASN A 114 -32.86 15.98 25.52
C ASN A 114 -32.47 16.01 24.02
N THR A 115 -31.87 14.94 23.53
CA THR A 115 -31.50 14.73 22.15
C THR A 115 -31.93 13.34 21.71
N ALA A 116 -32.32 13.19 20.44
CA ALA A 116 -32.79 11.90 19.92
C ALA A 116 -31.77 10.76 20.15
N SER A 117 -30.47 11.06 20.08
CA SER A 117 -29.40 10.09 20.30
C SER A 117 -29.29 9.64 21.76
N ARG A 118 -29.41 10.55 22.73
CA ARG A 118 -29.30 10.19 24.15
C ARG A 118 -30.60 9.60 24.67
N CYS A 119 -31.74 10.15 24.29
CA CYS A 119 -33.05 9.60 24.62
C CYS A 119 -33.29 8.19 24.05
N ALA A 120 -32.58 7.79 22.99
CA ALA A 120 -32.63 6.42 22.46
C ALA A 120 -32.14 5.37 23.48
N ASN A 121 -31.37 5.77 24.50
CA ASN A 121 -30.86 4.90 25.57
C ASN A 121 -31.82 4.80 26.77
N PHE A 122 -32.98 5.44 26.70
CA PHE A 122 -34.04 5.26 27.70
C PHE A 122 -34.94 4.09 27.32
N HIS A 123 -35.09 3.16 28.26
CA HIS A 123 -35.81 1.93 28.00
C HIS A 123 -36.88 1.67 29.06
N SER A 124 -38.02 1.15 28.61
CA SER A 124 -39.07 0.66 29.49
C SER A 124 -38.91 -0.84 29.70
N THR A 125 -39.22 -1.30 30.90
CA THR A 125 -39.40 -2.72 31.21
C THR A 125 -40.69 -2.90 32.00
N GLN A 126 -41.29 -4.08 31.94
CA GLN A 126 -42.62 -4.32 32.51
C GLN A 126 -42.56 -5.06 33.85
N SER A 127 -43.38 -4.60 34.78
CA SER A 127 -43.63 -5.27 36.05
C SER A 127 -44.10 -6.72 35.88
N SER A 128 -43.77 -7.67 36.77
CA SER A 128 -42.78 -7.64 37.87
C SER A 128 -41.50 -8.41 37.53
N SER A 129 -41.33 -8.79 36.27
CA SER A 129 -40.27 -9.72 35.84
C SER A 129 -39.08 -9.03 35.18
N ASP A 130 -39.23 -7.76 34.82
CA ASP A 130 -38.29 -6.91 34.08
C ASP A 130 -37.60 -7.64 32.93
N SER A 131 -38.40 -8.39 32.16
CA SER A 131 -37.87 -9.34 31.20
C SER A 131 -37.05 -8.66 30.09
N GLU A 132 -37.45 -7.45 29.67
CA GLU A 132 -36.71 -6.64 28.71
C GLU A 132 -35.35 -6.22 29.25
N PHE A 133 -35.31 -5.79 30.51
CA PHE A 133 -34.07 -5.44 31.20
C PHE A 133 -33.13 -6.65 31.31
N VAL A 134 -33.65 -7.80 31.79
CA VAL A 134 -32.86 -9.04 31.92
C VAL A 134 -32.34 -9.50 30.56
N ASN A 135 -33.15 -9.43 29.50
CA ASN A 135 -32.74 -9.80 28.15
C ASN A 135 -31.61 -8.87 27.61
N ALA A 136 -31.61 -7.59 27.97
CA ALA A 136 -30.56 -6.66 27.55
C ALA A 136 -29.17 -7.04 28.12
N LEU A 137 -29.13 -7.66 29.31
CA LEU A 137 -27.89 -8.14 29.92
C LEU A 137 -27.21 -9.27 29.11
N ASP A 138 -27.99 -10.08 28.40
CA ASP A 138 -27.48 -11.21 27.63
C ASP A 138 -27.26 -10.88 26.15
N GLY A 139 -27.97 -9.90 25.60
CA GLY A 139 -27.92 -9.52 24.20
C GLY A 139 -26.87 -8.45 23.88
N SER A 140 -27.10 -7.22 24.35
CA SER A 140 -26.25 -6.06 24.04
C SER A 140 -26.10 -5.17 25.29
N PRO A 141 -25.39 -5.66 26.32
CA PRO A 141 -25.24 -4.93 27.57
C PRO A 141 -24.39 -3.66 27.35
N SER A 142 -24.79 -2.59 28.02
CA SER A 142 -24.01 -1.35 28.07
C SER A 142 -23.01 -1.34 29.23
N ASN A 143 -21.97 -0.51 29.15
CA ASN A 143 -20.98 -0.39 30.23
C ASN A 143 -21.64 0.09 31.54
N PHE A 144 -22.48 1.12 31.43
CA PHE A 144 -23.29 1.65 32.53
C PHE A 144 -24.77 1.32 32.30
N MET A 145 -25.40 0.70 33.29
CA MET A 145 -26.82 0.35 33.23
C MET A 145 -27.49 0.76 34.53
N TRP A 146 -28.62 1.44 34.42
CA TRP A 146 -29.45 1.92 35.53
C TRP A 146 -30.85 1.33 35.43
N LEU A 147 -31.45 0.96 36.56
CA LEU A 147 -32.85 0.56 36.68
C LEU A 147 -33.52 1.29 37.85
N THR A 148 -34.61 1.99 37.56
CA THR A 148 -35.58 2.47 38.55
C THR A 148 -36.82 1.57 38.50
N PRO A 149 -37.10 0.76 39.53
CA PRO A 149 -38.36 0.01 39.63
C PRO A 149 -39.56 0.94 39.87
N ASN A 150 -40.78 0.46 39.64
CA ASN A 150 -41.98 1.25 39.91
C ASN A 150 -42.19 1.46 41.42
N ASP A 151 -43.10 2.35 41.79
CA ASP A 151 -43.31 2.78 43.19
C ASP A 151 -43.66 1.65 44.17
N CYS A 152 -44.16 0.51 43.68
CA CYS A 152 -44.37 -0.64 44.55
C CYS A 152 -43.13 -1.54 44.68
N ASN A 153 -42.40 -1.75 43.59
CA ASN A 153 -41.21 -2.60 43.58
C ASN A 153 -39.99 -1.91 44.20
N ASN A 154 -39.87 -0.59 44.09
CA ASN A 154 -38.82 0.19 44.73
C ASN A 154 -39.08 0.48 46.22
N MET A 155 -40.28 0.14 46.72
CA MET A 155 -40.77 0.33 48.11
C MET A 155 -41.27 1.74 48.48
N HIS A 156 -41.46 2.65 47.54
CA HIS A 156 -42.02 3.97 47.85
C HIS A 156 -43.47 3.85 48.39
N ASP A 157 -44.35 3.16 47.67
CA ASP A 157 -45.79 3.07 47.96
C ASP A 157 -46.21 1.71 48.54
N CYS A 158 -45.30 0.72 48.53
CA CYS A 158 -45.55 -0.64 49.00
C CYS A 158 -44.62 -1.02 50.17
N PRO A 159 -45.03 -1.95 51.05
CA PRO A 159 -44.19 -2.39 52.17
C PRO A 159 -42.87 -3.04 51.73
N VAL A 160 -41.86 -3.01 52.63
CA VAL A 160 -40.54 -3.66 52.47
C VAL A 160 -40.63 -5.09 51.93
N THR A 161 -41.63 -5.87 52.34
CA THR A 161 -41.80 -7.26 51.86
C THR A 161 -42.04 -7.36 50.35
N THR A 162 -42.67 -6.35 49.75
CA THR A 162 -42.97 -6.31 48.31
C THR A 162 -41.69 -6.15 47.50
N GLY A 163 -40.90 -5.10 47.79
CA GLY A 163 -39.63 -4.89 47.10
C GLY A 163 -38.58 -5.97 47.42
N ASP A 164 -38.59 -6.58 48.62
CA ASP A 164 -37.71 -7.71 48.94
C ASP A 164 -38.03 -8.94 48.08
N THR A 165 -39.32 -9.22 47.89
CA THR A 165 -39.79 -10.30 47.00
C THR A 165 -39.44 -10.01 45.55
N TYR A 166 -39.59 -8.77 45.11
CA TYR A 166 -39.21 -8.31 43.78
C TYR A 166 -37.71 -8.51 43.52
N LEU A 167 -36.84 -7.99 44.39
CA LEU A 167 -35.39 -8.16 44.27
C LEU A 167 -34.96 -9.63 44.37
N ALA A 168 -35.63 -10.44 45.19
CA ALA A 168 -35.40 -11.88 45.26
C ALA A 168 -35.69 -12.61 43.93
N GLY A 169 -36.63 -12.10 43.13
CA GLY A 169 -36.94 -12.61 41.79
C GLY A 169 -36.00 -12.09 40.70
N LEU A 170 -35.50 -10.86 40.84
CA LEU A 170 -34.72 -10.17 39.80
C LEU A 170 -33.21 -10.37 39.95
N VAL A 171 -32.65 -10.11 41.14
CA VAL A 171 -31.20 -10.07 41.38
C VAL A 171 -30.51 -11.40 41.06
N PRO A 172 -31.06 -12.58 41.40
CA PRO A 172 -30.46 -13.83 40.97
C PRO A 172 -30.33 -13.95 39.45
N LYS A 173 -31.34 -13.51 38.68
CA LYS A 173 -31.29 -13.55 37.20
C LYS A 173 -30.18 -12.65 36.66
N ILE A 174 -30.02 -11.45 37.24
CA ILE A 174 -28.93 -10.53 36.91
C ILE A 174 -27.57 -11.19 37.17
N LEU A 175 -27.37 -11.74 38.37
CA LEU A 175 -26.09 -12.33 38.77
C LEU A 175 -25.74 -13.60 37.99
N THR A 176 -26.74 -14.29 37.42
CA THR A 176 -26.54 -15.47 36.55
C THR A 176 -26.54 -15.14 35.05
N SER A 177 -26.74 -13.88 34.66
CA SER A 177 -26.69 -13.47 33.25
C SER A 177 -25.32 -13.70 32.63
N ASN A 178 -25.26 -13.76 31.31
CA ASN A 178 -24.04 -13.87 30.52
C ASN A 178 -23.07 -12.73 30.85
N LEU A 179 -23.56 -11.48 31.00
CA LEU A 179 -22.73 -10.34 31.41
C LEU A 179 -21.99 -10.61 32.73
N PHE A 180 -22.72 -11.03 33.77
CA PHE A 180 -22.14 -11.21 35.12
C PHE A 180 -21.28 -12.47 35.27
N THR A 181 -21.51 -13.48 34.41
CA THR A 181 -20.78 -14.74 34.45
C THR A 181 -19.56 -14.76 33.53
N THR A 182 -19.53 -13.93 32.48
CA THR A 182 -18.42 -13.90 31.51
C THR A 182 -17.57 -12.64 31.57
N GLN A 183 -18.08 -11.54 32.11
CA GLN A 183 -17.35 -10.28 32.22
C GLN A 183 -17.17 -9.85 33.69
N LYS A 184 -16.30 -8.85 33.90
CA LYS A 184 -16.13 -8.20 35.20
C LYS A 184 -17.24 -7.17 35.42
N ALA A 185 -18.44 -7.65 35.73
CA ALA A 185 -19.60 -6.81 36.04
C ALA A 185 -19.89 -6.75 37.55
N ALA A 186 -20.46 -5.63 37.97
CA ALA A 186 -20.90 -5.38 39.34
C ALA A 186 -22.29 -4.73 39.36
N LEU A 187 -23.10 -5.18 40.31
CA LEU A 187 -24.42 -4.65 40.64
C LEU A 187 -24.29 -3.82 41.91
N PHE A 188 -24.85 -2.61 41.90
CA PHE A 188 -25.05 -1.78 43.08
C PHE A 188 -26.54 -1.66 43.35
N VAL A 189 -27.00 -2.11 44.52
CA VAL A 189 -28.36 -1.91 45.01
C VAL A 189 -28.30 -0.91 46.15
N VAL A 190 -29.02 0.19 46.03
CA VAL A 190 -28.95 1.30 46.98
C VAL A 190 -30.32 1.95 47.13
N PHE A 191 -30.58 2.54 48.30
CA PHE A 191 -31.76 3.38 48.54
C PHE A 191 -31.38 4.85 48.43
N ASP A 192 -32.30 5.68 47.94
CA ASP A 192 -32.12 7.11 47.76
C ASP A 192 -32.08 7.87 49.11
N GLU A 193 -32.96 7.53 50.05
CA GLU A 193 -33.08 8.17 51.35
C GLU A 193 -33.74 7.28 52.38
N GLY A 194 -33.74 7.70 53.66
CA GLY A 194 -34.29 6.92 54.75
C GLY A 194 -35.14 7.72 55.72
N SER A 195 -34.53 8.16 56.82
CA SER A 195 -35.20 8.67 58.01
C SER A 195 -35.10 10.18 58.20
N ASN A 196 -34.61 10.90 57.18
CA ASN A 196 -34.45 12.36 57.14
C ASN A 196 -33.46 12.90 58.19
N LYS A 197 -32.43 12.12 58.53
CA LYS A 197 -31.45 12.46 59.58
C LYS A 197 -30.09 12.89 59.03
N TYR A 198 -30.01 14.06 58.40
CA TYR A 198 -28.76 14.55 57.79
C TYR A 198 -27.72 15.04 58.83
N PRO A 199 -26.41 14.86 58.54
CA PRO A 199 -25.83 14.19 57.37
C PRO A 199 -25.74 12.66 57.53
N ASN A 200 -26.35 12.07 58.56
CA ASN A 200 -26.20 10.67 58.96
C ASN A 200 -27.45 9.85 58.59
N ASP A 201 -28.03 10.09 57.42
CA ASP A 201 -29.21 9.35 56.99
C ASP A 201 -28.77 8.05 56.30
N TYR A 202 -28.47 7.05 57.12
CA TYR A 202 -27.86 5.81 56.65
C TYR A 202 -28.85 4.95 55.87
N VAL A 203 -28.49 4.63 54.64
CA VAL A 203 -29.32 3.85 53.70
C VAL A 203 -28.66 2.53 53.32
N TYR A 204 -29.46 1.56 52.91
CA TYR A 204 -28.95 0.28 52.44
C TYR A 204 -28.11 0.48 51.17
N SER A 205 -26.92 -0.10 51.12
CA SER A 205 -26.03 -0.07 49.95
C SER A 205 -25.20 -1.34 49.87
N VAL A 206 -25.34 -2.05 48.74
CA VAL A 206 -24.67 -3.33 48.51
C VAL A 206 -24.12 -3.41 47.10
N TRP A 207 -22.83 -3.74 47.02
CA TRP A 207 -22.20 -4.23 45.80
C TRP A 207 -22.34 -5.75 45.74
N ALA A 208 -22.72 -6.28 44.58
CA ALA A 208 -22.82 -7.71 44.32
C ALA A 208 -22.24 -8.07 42.94
N GLY A 209 -21.69 -9.28 42.81
CA GLY A 209 -21.10 -9.77 41.56
C GLY A 209 -19.80 -10.53 41.78
N SER A 210 -19.30 -11.17 40.71
CA SER A 210 -18.09 -12.01 40.74
C SER A 210 -16.82 -11.26 41.11
N SER A 211 -16.78 -9.95 40.84
CA SER A 211 -15.63 -9.07 41.14
C SER A 211 -15.68 -8.45 42.55
N VAL A 212 -16.79 -8.62 43.28
CA VAL A 212 -17.01 -8.03 44.61
C VAL A 212 -16.52 -9.00 45.69
N LYS A 213 -15.93 -8.48 46.77
CA LYS A 213 -15.59 -9.26 47.97
C LYS A 213 -16.84 -9.88 48.55
N GLN A 214 -16.75 -11.15 48.93
CA GLN A 214 -17.82 -11.85 49.63
C GLN A 214 -17.76 -11.58 51.13
N ALA A 215 -18.92 -11.56 51.77
CA ALA A 215 -19.11 -11.35 53.21
C ALA A 215 -18.27 -10.18 53.77
N TYR A 216 -18.22 -9.08 53.00
CA TYR A 216 -17.41 -7.92 53.32
C TYR A 216 -18.32 -6.78 53.75
N GLN A 217 -18.04 -6.20 54.92
CA GLN A 217 -18.72 -5.02 55.39
C GLN A 217 -17.71 -3.91 55.65
N SER A 218 -17.88 -2.78 54.98
CA SER A 218 -17.10 -1.58 55.25
C SER A 218 -17.78 -0.73 56.33
N SER A 219 -16.94 -0.11 57.17
CA SER A 219 -17.33 0.94 58.11
C SER A 219 -16.82 2.32 57.69
N SER A 220 -16.24 2.45 56.48
CA SER A 220 -15.86 3.75 55.91
C SER A 220 -17.11 4.60 55.63
N GLN A 221 -16.97 5.92 55.77
CA GLN A 221 -18.04 6.86 55.49
C GLN A 221 -18.20 7.07 53.98
N TYR A 222 -19.41 6.85 53.47
CA TYR A 222 -19.75 6.99 52.06
C TYR A 222 -21.04 7.78 51.90
N SER A 223 -21.26 8.33 50.70
CA SER A 223 -22.54 8.93 50.31
C SER A 223 -22.87 8.64 48.84
N HIS A 224 -23.95 9.20 48.31
CA HIS A 224 -24.24 9.15 46.86
C HIS A 224 -23.08 9.63 45.99
N TYR A 225 -22.33 10.63 46.44
CA TYR A 225 -21.13 11.09 45.74
C TYR A 225 -20.02 10.03 45.71
N SER A 226 -19.93 9.15 46.70
CA SER A 226 -18.98 8.03 46.72
C SER A 226 -19.29 6.96 45.66
N PHE A 227 -20.58 6.74 45.36
CA PHE A 227 -20.97 5.86 44.26
C PHE A 227 -20.46 6.42 42.93
N LEU A 228 -20.74 7.69 42.65
CA LEU A 228 -20.29 8.37 41.45
C LEU A 228 -18.75 8.35 41.34
N ARG A 229 -18.06 8.70 42.43
CA ARG A 229 -16.60 8.62 42.53
C ARG A 229 -16.04 7.23 42.25
N THR A 230 -16.78 6.18 42.61
CA THR A 230 -16.39 4.79 42.33
C THR A 230 -16.43 4.49 40.83
N ILE A 231 -17.47 4.95 40.12
CA ILE A 231 -17.57 4.82 38.66
C ILE A 231 -16.46 5.60 37.98
N GLU A 232 -16.24 6.84 38.40
CA GLU A 232 -15.16 7.69 37.90
C GLU A 232 -13.80 7.03 38.09
N THR A 233 -13.56 6.46 39.26
CA THR A 233 -12.29 5.76 39.53
C THR A 233 -12.15 4.51 38.65
N ASN A 234 -13.23 3.76 38.43
CA ASN A 234 -13.19 2.51 37.65
C ASN A 234 -12.84 2.73 36.17
N TRP A 235 -13.38 3.79 35.55
CA TRP A 235 -13.14 4.10 34.14
C TRP A 235 -12.21 5.29 33.91
N ASN A 236 -11.61 5.80 34.97
CA ASN A 236 -10.84 7.03 34.95
C ASN A 236 -11.60 8.19 34.27
N LEU A 237 -12.76 8.51 34.81
CA LEU A 237 -13.54 9.64 34.36
C LEU A 237 -13.19 10.87 35.19
N PRO A 238 -13.12 12.08 34.60
CA PRO A 238 -13.06 13.31 35.37
C PRO A 238 -14.27 13.44 36.28
N SER A 239 -14.08 13.90 37.51
CA SER A 239 -15.20 14.19 38.41
C SER A 239 -16.15 15.25 37.84
N LEU A 240 -17.42 15.18 38.18
CA LEU A 240 -18.43 16.14 37.77
C LEU A 240 -18.30 17.43 38.56
N THR A 241 -18.15 17.33 39.88
CA THR A 241 -18.12 18.49 40.78
C THR A 241 -17.00 18.38 41.83
N SER A 242 -17.06 19.20 42.87
CA SER A 242 -16.20 19.03 44.05
C SER A 242 -16.73 17.98 45.02
N ASN A 243 -18.00 17.59 44.94
CA ASN A 243 -18.61 16.70 45.93
C ASN A 243 -18.13 15.25 45.73
N ASP A 244 -18.22 14.75 44.49
CA ASP A 244 -17.68 13.47 44.05
C ASP A 244 -16.14 13.44 44.07
N ALA A 245 -15.47 14.51 43.65
CA ALA A 245 -14.01 14.61 43.68
C ALA A 245 -13.43 14.43 45.10
N ASN A 246 -14.14 14.92 46.12
CA ASN A 246 -13.74 14.82 47.53
C ASN A 246 -14.32 13.59 48.24
N ALA A 247 -15.24 12.85 47.61
CA ALA A 247 -15.81 11.65 48.18
C ALA A 247 -14.79 10.48 48.15
N PRO A 248 -14.81 9.57 49.13
CA PRO A 248 -14.02 8.35 49.05
C PRO A 248 -14.62 7.38 48.03
N ALA A 249 -13.80 6.84 47.13
CA ALA A 249 -14.20 5.77 46.23
C ALA A 249 -14.40 4.45 46.99
N MET A 250 -15.42 3.66 46.63
CA MET A 250 -15.75 2.37 47.22
C MET A 250 -14.90 1.24 46.62
N THR A 251 -13.65 1.50 46.23
CA THR A 251 -12.78 0.51 45.57
C THR A 251 -12.43 -0.68 46.47
N GLU A 252 -12.50 -0.51 47.79
CA GLU A 252 -12.24 -1.59 48.75
C GLU A 252 -13.26 -2.73 48.71
N PHE A 253 -14.41 -2.53 48.07
CA PHE A 253 -15.44 -3.55 47.92
C PHE A 253 -15.08 -4.62 46.89
N PHE A 254 -14.12 -4.34 46.01
CA PHE A 254 -13.76 -5.24 44.93
C PHE A 254 -12.52 -6.04 45.30
N ASN A 255 -12.47 -7.29 44.82
CA ASN A 255 -11.25 -8.08 44.86
C ASN A 255 -10.27 -7.40 43.91
N THR A 256 -9.47 -6.46 44.41
CA THR A 256 -8.35 -5.91 43.64
C THR A 256 -7.47 -7.11 43.30
N PRO A 257 -7.31 -7.51 42.02
CA PRO A 257 -6.14 -8.32 41.70
C PRO A 257 -4.95 -7.54 42.23
N MET A 258 -3.98 -8.20 42.88
CA MET A 258 -2.65 -7.60 43.10
C MET A 258 -2.31 -6.83 41.82
N SER A 259 -2.14 -5.50 41.91
CA SER A 259 -1.95 -4.71 40.69
C SER A 259 -0.84 -5.40 39.91
N SER A 260 -1.13 -5.81 38.67
CA SER A 260 -0.06 -6.31 37.82
C SER A 260 1.03 -5.23 37.83
N PRO A 261 2.32 -5.61 37.96
CA PRO A 261 3.40 -4.64 38.06
C PRO A 261 3.27 -3.58 36.97
N LEU A 262 3.40 -2.31 37.33
CA LEU A 262 3.39 -1.24 36.33
C LEU A 262 4.45 -1.55 35.28
N GLN A 263 4.05 -1.50 34.01
CA GLN A 263 4.90 -1.67 32.85
C GLN A 263 4.89 -0.39 32.03
N ALA A 264 6.04 -0.08 31.44
CA ALA A 264 6.24 1.04 30.55
C ALA A 264 6.86 0.53 29.24
N SER A 265 6.35 1.02 28.12
CA SER A 265 6.94 0.89 26.80
C SER A 265 6.68 2.16 26.00
N PHE A 266 7.34 2.33 24.87
CA PHE A 266 7.02 3.41 23.95
C PHE A 266 7.33 3.02 22.52
N THR A 267 6.78 3.79 21.59
CA THR A 267 7.15 3.80 20.17
C THR A 267 7.65 5.18 19.78
N GLU A 268 8.42 5.24 18.70
CA GLU A 268 8.89 6.49 18.10
C GLU A 268 8.54 6.54 16.61
N THR A 269 8.45 7.74 16.06
CA THR A 269 8.24 7.94 14.61
C THR A 269 9.46 7.58 13.77
N SER A 270 10.64 7.44 14.38
CA SER A 270 11.90 7.07 13.72
C SER A 270 12.96 6.72 14.77
N THR A 271 13.52 5.50 14.69
CA THR A 271 14.63 5.00 15.56
C THR A 271 16.03 5.41 15.07
N SER A 272 16.10 6.12 13.94
CA SER A 272 17.36 6.57 13.32
C SER A 272 17.24 7.97 12.68
N PRO A 273 16.82 8.99 13.46
CA PRO A 273 16.61 10.32 12.91
C PRO A 273 17.90 10.95 12.37
N SER A 274 17.74 11.83 11.38
CA SER A 274 18.80 12.75 10.98
C SER A 274 18.83 13.96 11.90
N VAL A 275 20.01 14.55 12.11
CA VAL A 275 20.15 15.85 12.80
C VAL A 275 19.17 16.87 12.20
N GLY A 276 18.42 17.55 13.05
CA GLY A 276 17.41 18.54 12.64
C GLY A 276 16.02 17.99 12.33
N THR A 277 15.83 16.66 12.30
CA THR A 277 14.50 16.04 12.15
C THR A 277 13.84 15.85 13.53
N ALA A 278 12.56 16.18 13.63
CA ALA A 278 11.77 15.95 14.84
C ALA A 278 11.35 14.47 14.94
N VAL A 279 11.57 13.86 16.10
CA VAL A 279 11.09 12.52 16.47
C VAL A 279 10.01 12.67 17.53
N THR A 280 8.87 12.04 17.30
CA THR A 280 7.79 11.97 18.28
C THR A 280 7.80 10.62 18.98
N PHE A 281 7.86 10.65 20.31
CA PHE A 281 7.83 9.48 21.17
C PHE A 281 6.46 9.36 21.82
N ILE A 282 5.87 8.17 21.77
CA ILE A 282 4.52 7.88 22.26
C ILE A 282 4.61 6.78 23.32
N ALA A 283 4.28 7.13 24.56
CA ALA A 283 4.31 6.21 25.70
C ALA A 283 3.13 5.24 25.67
N SER A 284 3.38 4.04 26.20
CA SER A 284 2.40 3.02 26.50
C SER A 284 2.64 2.52 27.92
N SER A 285 1.56 2.28 28.66
CA SER A 285 1.61 1.82 30.04
C SER A 285 0.53 0.78 30.30
N SER A 286 0.87 -0.24 31.09
CA SER A 286 -0.06 -1.28 31.49
C SER A 286 0.23 -1.74 32.93
N GLY A 287 -0.77 -2.32 33.60
CA GLY A 287 -0.67 -2.60 35.04
C GLY A 287 -0.67 -1.33 35.89
N GLY A 288 -0.34 -1.44 37.17
CA GLY A 288 -0.43 -0.33 38.12
C GLY A 288 -1.84 0.25 38.28
N ILE A 289 -1.93 1.45 38.88
CA ILE A 289 -3.19 2.17 39.13
C ILE A 289 -3.20 3.53 38.42
N PHE A 290 -4.04 3.71 37.42
CA PHE A 290 -4.24 5.01 36.74
C PHE A 290 -4.72 6.11 37.73
N PRO A 291 -4.33 7.39 37.62
CA PRO A 291 -3.53 8.05 36.57
C PRO A 291 -2.05 7.73 36.52
N TYR A 292 -1.52 7.79 35.30
CA TYR A 292 -0.10 7.72 35.04
C TYR A 292 0.49 9.10 34.82
N THR A 293 1.70 9.32 35.34
CA THR A 293 2.54 10.47 35.01
C THR A 293 3.71 10.01 34.15
N TYR A 294 3.92 10.67 33.01
CA TYR A 294 4.95 10.32 32.03
C TYR A 294 6.06 11.37 32.00
N SER A 295 7.30 10.91 32.04
CA SER A 295 8.49 11.75 31.91
C SER A 295 9.51 11.12 30.97
N TRP A 296 10.19 11.95 30.19
CA TRP A 296 11.13 11.56 29.14
C TRP A 296 12.51 12.14 29.39
N ASN A 297 13.54 11.36 29.11
CA ASN A 297 14.92 11.79 28.97
C ASN A 297 15.41 11.34 27.59
N TYR A 298 15.89 12.25 26.75
CA TYR A 298 16.27 11.96 25.37
C TYR A 298 17.73 11.53 25.19
N GLY A 299 18.53 11.48 26.25
CA GLY A 299 19.96 11.14 26.18
C GLY A 299 20.89 12.32 25.97
N ASP A 300 20.41 13.42 25.36
CA ASP A 300 21.19 14.63 25.02
C ASP A 300 21.09 15.76 26.06
N ASN A 301 20.82 15.43 27.32
CA ASN A 301 20.50 16.33 28.44
C ASN A 301 19.19 17.13 28.29
N LYS A 302 18.33 16.82 27.31
CA LYS A 302 16.97 17.36 27.25
C LYS A 302 15.94 16.39 27.81
N THR A 303 14.82 16.94 28.26
CA THR A 303 13.71 16.19 28.90
C THR A 303 12.37 16.60 28.31
N GLY A 304 11.36 15.76 28.50
CA GLY A 304 9.98 15.98 28.06
C GLY A 304 8.98 15.38 29.04
N ALA A 305 7.69 15.63 28.83
CA ALA A 305 6.61 15.11 29.68
C ALA A 305 5.35 14.83 28.85
N GLY A 306 4.45 14.03 29.42
CA GLY A 306 3.18 13.66 28.79
C GLY A 306 3.26 12.34 28.00
N ILE A 307 2.10 11.81 27.65
CA ILE A 307 1.96 10.51 26.96
C ILE A 307 2.54 10.54 25.53
N SER A 308 2.70 11.73 24.94
CA SER A 308 3.38 11.96 23.68
C SER A 308 4.30 13.17 23.83
N SER A 309 5.53 13.08 23.32
CA SER A 309 6.50 14.17 23.38
C SER A 309 7.44 14.16 22.17
N THR A 310 7.71 15.33 21.59
CA THR A 310 8.54 15.48 20.39
C THR A 310 9.89 16.11 20.73
N HIS A 311 10.97 15.60 20.12
CA HIS A 311 12.33 16.10 20.31
C HIS A 311 13.12 16.14 19.01
N THR A 312 14.06 17.08 18.91
CA THR A 312 14.95 17.25 17.75
C THR A 312 16.41 17.28 18.22
N TYR A 313 17.19 16.33 17.73
CA TYR A 313 18.62 16.24 18.01
C TYR A 313 19.42 17.22 17.15
N THR A 314 20.37 17.91 17.77
CA THR A 314 21.23 18.92 17.12
C THR A 314 22.62 18.39 16.76
N SER A 315 22.96 17.19 17.20
CA SER A 315 24.25 16.54 16.99
C SER A 315 24.01 15.07 16.65
N ALA A 316 24.82 14.50 15.76
CA ALA A 316 24.82 13.07 15.49
C ALA A 316 25.49 12.31 16.64
N GLY A 317 25.04 11.08 16.88
CA GLY A 317 25.50 10.27 18.00
C GLY A 317 24.54 9.13 18.32
N THR A 318 24.88 8.40 19.37
CA THR A 318 24.03 7.35 19.93
C THR A 318 23.45 7.86 21.23
N GLU A 319 22.13 8.00 21.27
CA GLU A 319 21.39 8.58 22.39
C GLU A 319 20.52 7.51 23.05
N ARG A 320 20.43 7.52 24.38
CA ARG A 320 19.59 6.59 25.13
C ARG A 320 18.33 7.30 25.59
N VAL A 321 17.22 7.04 24.90
CA VAL A 321 15.92 7.58 25.29
C VAL A 321 15.34 6.72 26.41
N THR A 322 14.92 7.36 27.50
CA THR A 322 14.29 6.71 28.65
C THR A 322 12.93 7.32 28.92
N LEU A 323 11.90 6.47 28.87
CA LEU A 323 10.57 6.75 29.39
C LEU A 323 10.51 6.31 30.86
N ARG A 324 9.97 7.16 31.73
CA ARG A 324 9.57 6.82 33.10
C ARG A 324 8.07 7.08 33.28
N VAL A 325 7.35 6.05 33.69
CA VAL A 325 5.92 6.07 34.02
C VAL A 325 5.77 5.86 35.52
N GLN A 326 4.99 6.70 36.17
CA GLN A 326 4.60 6.55 37.57
C GLN A 326 3.09 6.40 37.64
N ASP A 327 2.57 5.43 38.39
CA ASP A 327 1.13 5.28 38.62
C ASP A 327 0.67 6.07 39.86
N SER A 328 -0.63 6.10 40.09
CA SER A 328 -1.26 6.83 41.19
C SER A 328 -1.44 6.01 42.47
N SER A 329 -0.89 4.78 42.54
CA SER A 329 -1.04 3.95 43.74
C SER A 329 -0.35 4.60 44.95
N SER A 330 -0.70 4.16 46.16
CA SER A 330 -0.03 4.56 47.39
C SER A 330 0.45 3.31 48.14
N PRO A 331 1.76 3.00 48.13
CA PRO A 331 2.85 3.74 47.48
C PRO A 331 2.79 3.62 45.94
N SER A 332 3.22 4.66 45.22
CA SER A 332 3.21 4.69 43.75
C SER A 332 4.23 3.72 43.17
N GLN A 333 3.85 2.95 42.16
CA GLN A 333 4.76 2.19 41.34
C GLN A 333 5.43 3.09 40.28
N THR A 334 6.64 2.74 39.91
CA THR A 334 7.38 3.38 38.81
C THR A 334 7.89 2.29 37.88
N ALA A 335 7.69 2.48 36.58
CA ALA A 335 8.23 1.64 35.52
C ALA A 335 9.04 2.48 34.53
N THR A 336 10.11 1.90 34.00
CA THR A 336 10.96 2.57 33.01
C THR A 336 11.13 1.71 31.78
N SER A 337 11.15 2.35 30.62
CA SER A 337 11.53 1.74 29.34
C SER A 337 12.68 2.53 28.74
N SER A 338 13.58 1.88 28.00
CA SER A 338 14.65 2.60 27.30
C SER A 338 14.96 1.98 25.95
N GLN A 339 15.21 2.83 24.96
CA GLN A 339 15.65 2.45 23.62
C GLN A 339 16.88 3.27 23.21
N ILE A 340 17.63 2.77 22.23
CA ILE A 340 18.79 3.45 21.68
C ILE A 340 18.38 4.12 20.37
N GLU A 341 18.55 5.43 20.31
CA GLU A 341 18.38 6.24 19.11
C GLU A 341 19.73 6.47 18.44
N ILE A 342 19.83 6.14 17.15
CA ILE A 342 21.06 6.39 16.37
C ILE A 342 20.82 7.63 15.50
N VAL A 343 21.24 8.78 16.01
CA VAL A 343 21.12 10.06 15.32
C VAL A 343 22.24 10.16 14.28
N SER A 344 21.88 10.14 13.01
CA SER A 344 22.83 10.35 11.91
C SER A 344 22.93 11.84 11.56
N ASN A 345 24.00 12.28 10.89
CA ASN A 345 24.07 13.64 10.33
C ASN A 345 23.07 13.86 9.16
N GLY A 346 22.11 12.96 8.98
CA GLY A 346 21.54 12.65 7.67
C GLY A 346 22.59 12.00 6.76
N PRO A 347 22.17 11.43 5.63
CA PRO A 347 23.12 11.09 4.60
C PRO A 347 23.86 12.37 4.17
N PRO A 348 25.18 12.32 3.90
CA PRO A 348 25.85 13.43 3.22
C PRO A 348 25.07 13.77 1.95
N SER A 349 25.16 15.01 1.45
CA SER A 349 24.54 15.38 0.18
C SER A 349 25.13 14.51 -0.94
N LEU A 350 24.49 13.38 -1.20
CA LEU A 350 24.81 12.47 -2.27
C LEU A 350 24.10 13.06 -3.49
N GLY A 351 24.88 13.60 -4.43
CA GLY A 351 24.41 13.74 -5.79
C GLY A 351 24.34 12.34 -6.38
N GLY A 352 23.18 11.94 -6.88
CA GLY A 352 23.02 10.72 -7.67
C GLY A 352 22.67 11.03 -9.12
N ASP A 353 22.65 10.01 -9.98
CA ASP A 353 22.37 10.15 -11.41
C ASP A 353 21.02 9.56 -11.87
N PHE A 354 20.12 9.22 -10.93
CA PHE A 354 18.75 8.77 -11.26
C PHE A 354 17.90 9.86 -11.93
N GLY A 355 18.33 11.11 -11.95
CA GLY A 355 17.58 12.21 -12.56
C GLY A 355 16.43 12.69 -11.68
N THR A 356 15.20 12.74 -12.23
CA THR A 356 13.99 13.22 -11.55
C THR A 356 12.79 12.33 -11.84
N CYS A 357 11.79 12.35 -10.95
CA CYS A 357 10.55 11.64 -11.17
C CYS A 357 9.76 12.19 -12.36
N THR A 358 9.30 11.29 -13.24
CA THR A 358 8.49 11.59 -14.43
C THR A 358 7.46 10.51 -14.65
N VAL A 359 6.29 10.82 -15.21
CA VAL A 359 5.28 9.81 -15.51
C VAL A 359 5.76 8.79 -16.54
N LEU A 360 5.27 7.55 -16.42
CA LEU A 360 5.50 6.53 -17.45
C LEU A 360 4.99 7.00 -18.82
N PRO A 361 5.68 6.63 -19.91
CA PRO A 361 6.90 5.83 -19.96
C PRO A 361 8.20 6.67 -19.94
N GLN A 362 8.15 8.00 -19.92
CA GLN A 362 9.25 8.88 -20.36
C GLN A 362 10.53 8.85 -19.51
N GLY A 363 10.42 8.55 -18.22
CA GLY A 363 11.56 8.43 -17.33
C GLY A 363 11.19 7.62 -16.09
N TRP A 364 11.85 7.90 -14.98
CA TRP A 364 11.63 7.17 -13.73
C TRP A 364 10.30 7.56 -13.10
N ASN A 365 9.31 6.68 -13.20
CA ASN A 365 8.03 6.78 -12.53
C ASN A 365 8.18 6.38 -11.07
N CYS A 366 8.20 7.41 -10.24
CA CYS A 366 8.21 7.32 -8.79
C CYS A 366 6.80 7.15 -8.21
N GLY A 367 6.72 6.85 -6.92
CA GLY A 367 5.45 6.66 -6.21
C GLY A 367 4.74 5.35 -6.54
N ASN A 368 5.42 4.43 -7.23
CA ASN A 368 4.89 3.09 -7.46
C ASN A 368 5.04 2.26 -6.18
N THR A 369 3.99 2.26 -5.36
CA THR A 369 3.98 1.57 -4.07
C THR A 369 2.71 0.77 -3.89
N LYS A 370 2.84 -0.47 -3.41
CA LYS A 370 1.76 -1.29 -2.87
C LYS A 370 2.07 -1.55 -1.41
N GLY A 371 2.31 -0.49 -0.64
CA GLY A 371 2.71 -0.49 0.76
C GLY A 371 1.60 0.01 1.70
N LEU A 372 1.79 -0.09 3.01
CA LEU A 372 0.96 0.68 3.95
C LEU A 372 1.40 2.15 3.99
N THR A 373 0.66 2.97 4.75
CA THR A 373 0.98 4.39 4.91
C THR A 373 2.41 4.56 5.44
N GLY A 374 3.22 5.34 4.75
CA GLY A 374 4.66 5.50 5.02
C GLY A 374 5.54 4.96 3.90
N SER A 375 5.03 4.04 3.08
CA SER A 375 5.76 3.58 1.89
C SER A 375 5.90 4.69 0.85
N SER A 376 7.06 4.79 0.22
CA SER A 376 7.37 5.79 -0.79
C SER A 376 8.49 5.33 -1.70
N ALA A 377 8.48 5.84 -2.94
CA ALA A 377 9.60 5.78 -3.85
C ALA A 377 9.74 7.16 -4.49
N THR A 378 10.80 7.90 -4.18
CA THR A 378 10.99 9.28 -4.63
C THR A 378 12.42 9.53 -5.07
N ILE A 379 12.64 10.46 -6.00
CA ILE A 379 14.00 10.85 -6.38
C ILE A 379 14.28 12.24 -5.81
N VAL A 380 15.28 12.33 -4.94
CA VAL A 380 15.73 13.56 -4.28
C VAL A 380 17.19 13.78 -4.65
N ASN A 381 17.50 14.90 -5.31
CA ASN A 381 18.86 15.24 -5.76
C ASN A 381 19.54 14.12 -6.57
N GLY A 382 18.76 13.44 -7.42
CA GLY A 382 19.25 12.35 -8.27
C GLY A 382 19.50 11.02 -7.54
N VAL A 383 19.14 10.91 -6.26
CA VAL A 383 19.14 9.64 -5.52
C VAL A 383 17.70 9.14 -5.45
N LEU A 384 17.44 7.91 -5.92
CA LEU A 384 16.17 7.25 -5.66
C LEU A 384 16.17 6.78 -4.21
N GLN A 385 15.15 7.17 -3.45
CA GLN A 385 14.90 6.80 -2.07
C GLN A 385 13.65 5.94 -2.03
N THR A 386 13.80 4.68 -1.64
CA THR A 386 12.68 3.76 -1.42
C THR A 386 12.54 3.50 0.07
N ARG A 387 11.34 3.70 0.59
CA ARG A 387 10.92 3.35 1.96
C ARG A 387 9.74 2.43 1.85
N GLU A 388 9.81 1.23 2.39
CA GLU A 388 8.72 0.26 2.34
C GLU A 388 8.29 -0.11 3.76
N SER A 389 6.99 0.00 4.04
CA SER A 389 6.39 -0.35 5.33
C SER A 389 5.25 -1.35 5.16
N ASN A 390 5.43 -2.53 5.75
CA ASN A 390 4.52 -3.67 5.65
C ASN A 390 4.25 -4.35 7.02
N PRO A 391 3.93 -3.62 8.10
CA PRO A 391 3.70 -4.24 9.41
C PRO A 391 2.53 -5.24 9.33
N ASN A 392 2.84 -6.51 9.59
CA ASN A 392 1.86 -7.62 9.69
C ASN A 392 1.01 -7.87 8.42
N VAL A 393 1.46 -7.41 7.24
CA VAL A 393 0.76 -7.65 5.96
C VAL A 393 1.64 -8.38 4.95
N GLY A 394 1.00 -9.07 4.02
CA GLY A 394 1.65 -9.86 2.98
C GLY A 394 2.10 -11.25 3.43
N ASN A 395 2.54 -12.04 2.45
CA ASN A 395 3.05 -13.40 2.62
C ASN A 395 3.80 -13.84 1.34
N ASP A 396 4.27 -15.09 1.31
CA ASP A 396 5.04 -15.66 0.19
C ASP A 396 4.31 -15.69 -1.17
N THR A 397 2.99 -15.42 -1.20
CA THR A 397 2.20 -15.31 -2.43
C THR A 397 1.63 -13.91 -2.66
N ASN A 398 1.91 -12.95 -1.77
CA ASN A 398 1.41 -11.58 -1.85
C ASN A 398 2.43 -10.58 -1.30
N TYR A 399 3.32 -10.14 -2.19
CA TYR A 399 4.35 -9.13 -1.89
C TYR A 399 3.78 -7.71 -1.99
N TYR A 400 4.37 -6.86 -1.18
CA TYR A 400 4.25 -5.40 -1.18
C TYR A 400 5.55 -4.86 -1.78
N TYR A 401 5.56 -3.60 -2.22
CA TYR A 401 6.73 -3.02 -2.89
C TYR A 401 6.77 -1.51 -2.82
N SER A 402 7.99 -0.96 -2.96
CA SER A 402 8.25 0.46 -3.19
C SER A 402 9.34 0.62 -4.24
N THR A 403 8.96 1.03 -5.46
CA THR A 403 9.84 0.97 -6.62
C THR A 403 9.75 2.20 -7.51
N SER A 404 10.74 2.33 -8.37
CA SER A 404 10.75 3.26 -9.48
C SER A 404 10.91 2.53 -10.79
N GLN A 405 10.22 3.02 -11.81
CA GLN A 405 9.95 2.29 -13.04
C GLN A 405 10.29 3.12 -14.27
N LYS A 406 11.00 2.56 -15.25
CA LYS A 406 11.27 3.23 -16.54
C LYS A 406 10.97 2.29 -17.72
N GLY A 407 10.33 2.82 -18.76
CA GLY A 407 9.90 2.03 -19.91
C GLY A 407 8.39 1.76 -19.90
N ARG A 408 7.98 0.66 -20.51
CA ARG A 408 6.58 0.24 -20.59
C ARG A 408 6.43 -1.14 -19.96
N PHE A 409 5.51 -1.23 -19.00
CA PHE A 409 5.33 -2.38 -18.12
C PHE A 409 4.14 -3.24 -18.52
N PRO A 410 4.15 -4.54 -18.20
CA PRO A 410 3.04 -5.46 -18.47
C PRO A 410 1.97 -5.35 -17.36
N TRP A 411 1.18 -4.28 -17.34
CA TRP A 411 0.09 -4.13 -16.36
C TRP A 411 -1.26 -4.68 -16.85
N SER A 412 -1.22 -5.78 -17.60
CA SER A 412 -2.40 -6.39 -18.22
C SER A 412 -3.19 -5.44 -19.16
N SER A 413 -3.11 -5.61 -20.47
CA SER A 413 -2.33 -6.62 -21.20
C SER A 413 -0.86 -6.25 -21.33
N CYS A 414 0.03 -7.24 -21.24
CA CYS A 414 1.44 -7.19 -21.67
C CYS A 414 1.65 -6.34 -22.94
N GLN A 415 2.56 -5.36 -22.87
CA GLN A 415 2.78 -4.35 -23.90
C GLN A 415 4.22 -4.36 -24.40
N GLY A 416 4.42 -4.21 -25.71
CA GLY A 416 5.74 -4.11 -26.31
C GLY A 416 6.46 -2.79 -26.00
N PRO A 417 7.77 -2.71 -26.27
CA PRO A 417 8.60 -1.53 -26.01
C PRO A 417 8.12 -0.29 -26.76
N VAL A 418 8.44 0.90 -26.23
CA VAL A 418 8.18 2.19 -26.88
C VAL A 418 9.50 2.76 -27.38
N SER A 419 9.55 3.12 -28.66
CA SER A 419 10.73 3.69 -29.29
C SER A 419 11.17 4.99 -28.60
N GLY A 420 12.47 5.13 -28.34
CA GLY A 420 13.08 6.35 -27.80
C GLY A 420 13.01 6.51 -26.27
N ILE A 421 12.40 5.58 -25.54
CA ILE A 421 12.27 5.65 -24.07
C ILE A 421 13.47 5.03 -23.36
N LEU A 422 13.77 3.77 -23.70
CA LEU A 422 15.01 3.11 -23.31
C LEU A 422 16.02 3.28 -24.46
N PRO A 423 17.30 3.58 -24.16
CA PRO A 423 18.36 3.48 -25.15
C PRO A 423 18.31 2.15 -25.90
N SER A 424 18.62 2.15 -27.20
CA SER A 424 18.74 0.91 -27.96
C SER A 424 19.98 0.13 -27.52
N ASN A 425 19.92 -1.20 -27.55
CA ASN A 425 21.04 -2.10 -27.29
C ASN A 425 21.65 -1.99 -25.88
N ILE A 426 20.81 -1.78 -24.86
CA ILE A 426 21.26 -1.92 -23.46
C ILE A 426 21.71 -3.36 -23.25
N THR A 427 22.95 -3.54 -22.82
CA THR A 427 23.53 -4.86 -22.50
C THR A 427 23.52 -5.12 -21.00
N THR A 428 23.63 -4.07 -20.19
CA THR A 428 23.67 -4.18 -18.73
C THR A 428 22.96 -3.01 -18.07
N VAL A 429 22.18 -3.33 -17.04
CA VAL A 429 21.58 -2.38 -16.11
C VAL A 429 22.29 -2.57 -14.78
N SER A 430 23.01 -1.56 -14.30
CA SER A 430 23.67 -1.59 -13.00
C SER A 430 23.16 -0.46 -12.11
N THR A 431 22.92 -0.75 -10.84
CA THR A 431 22.52 0.25 -9.86
C THR A 431 23.29 0.08 -8.56
N THR A 432 23.63 1.19 -7.93
CA THR A 432 24.33 1.21 -6.64
C THR A 432 23.35 1.61 -5.56
N PHE A 433 23.28 0.81 -4.50
CA PHE A 433 22.34 0.97 -3.41
C PHE A 433 23.01 0.92 -2.04
N THR A 434 22.42 1.60 -1.07
CA THR A 434 22.83 1.60 0.33
C THR A 434 21.57 1.36 1.16
N PRO A 435 21.39 0.17 1.76
CA PRO A 435 20.31 -0.09 2.68
C PRO A 435 20.58 0.71 3.96
N LEU A 436 19.61 1.47 4.44
CA LEU A 436 19.77 2.39 5.56
C LEU A 436 19.13 1.85 6.83
N VAL A 437 17.87 1.44 6.72
CA VAL A 437 17.05 0.98 7.83
C VAL A 437 16.43 -0.35 7.44
N PHE A 438 16.43 -1.29 8.37
CA PHE A 438 15.59 -2.47 8.29
C PHE A 438 15.05 -2.80 9.68
N ALA A 439 13.72 -2.78 9.81
CA ALA A 439 13.02 -3.04 11.07
C ALA A 439 12.10 -4.25 10.90
N PRO A 440 12.49 -5.46 11.36
CA PRO A 440 11.71 -6.68 11.16
C PRO A 440 10.42 -6.71 12.00
N SER A 441 9.39 -7.44 11.55
CA SER A 441 8.13 -7.64 12.29
C SER A 441 7.55 -9.05 12.08
N GLY A 442 7.81 -9.99 12.98
CA GLY A 442 7.29 -11.36 12.80
C GLY A 442 8.05 -12.12 11.71
N HIS A 443 7.32 -12.84 10.83
CA HIS A 443 7.92 -13.69 9.80
C HIS A 443 8.02 -12.94 8.47
N TYR A 444 9.21 -12.49 8.10
CA TYR A 444 9.43 -11.60 6.97
C TYR A 444 10.27 -12.20 5.86
N ARG A 445 10.06 -11.64 4.67
CA ARG A 445 10.95 -11.74 3.53
C ARG A 445 11.03 -10.40 2.85
N TYR A 446 12.24 -10.01 2.43
CA TYR A 446 12.41 -8.84 1.59
C TYR A 446 13.46 -9.08 0.50
N HIS A 447 13.29 -8.35 -0.59
CA HIS A 447 14.20 -8.29 -1.72
C HIS A 447 14.58 -6.83 -1.98
N ILE A 448 15.84 -6.61 -2.33
CA ILE A 448 16.33 -5.37 -2.92
C ILE A 448 16.78 -5.75 -4.31
N TYR A 449 16.17 -5.19 -5.35
CA TYR A 449 16.26 -5.79 -6.68
C TYR A 449 16.36 -4.78 -7.83
N VAL A 450 16.86 -5.29 -8.96
CA VAL A 450 16.68 -4.72 -10.30
C VAL A 450 15.89 -5.74 -11.11
N ALA A 451 14.72 -5.35 -11.60
CA ALA A 451 13.93 -6.17 -12.50
C ALA A 451 14.01 -5.66 -13.95
N LEU A 452 14.03 -6.61 -14.88
CA LEU A 452 14.01 -6.36 -16.32
C LEU A 452 12.79 -7.05 -16.92
N TYR A 453 12.00 -6.26 -17.65
CA TYR A 453 10.79 -6.71 -18.33
C TYR A 453 11.05 -6.82 -19.82
N TYR A 454 10.69 -7.96 -20.42
CA TYR A 454 10.90 -8.22 -21.84
C TYR A 454 9.61 -8.47 -22.60
N TRP A 455 9.66 -8.16 -23.88
CA TRP A 455 8.67 -8.46 -24.88
C TRP A 455 9.16 -9.56 -25.82
N LEU A 456 8.28 -10.49 -26.20
CA LEU A 456 8.55 -11.54 -27.18
C LEU A 456 8.01 -11.12 -28.56
N PRO A 457 8.85 -10.58 -29.48
CA PRO A 457 8.38 -9.93 -30.69
C PRO A 457 7.77 -10.90 -31.72
N ASN A 458 8.16 -12.18 -31.68
CA ASN A 458 7.70 -13.19 -32.64
C ASN A 458 6.33 -13.81 -32.32
N GLY A 459 5.66 -13.34 -31.27
CA GLY A 459 4.32 -13.80 -30.89
C GLY A 459 4.30 -14.52 -29.53
N LEU A 460 3.17 -15.17 -29.26
CA LEU A 460 2.96 -15.89 -28.01
C LEU A 460 3.87 -17.13 -27.92
N VAL A 461 4.40 -17.37 -26.73
CA VAL A 461 5.17 -18.57 -26.39
C VAL A 461 4.44 -19.31 -25.27
N SER A 462 4.36 -20.64 -25.38
CA SER A 462 3.62 -21.46 -24.43
C SER A 462 4.54 -22.22 -23.49
N SER A 463 4.21 -22.22 -22.20
CA SER A 463 4.74 -23.17 -21.22
C SER A 463 3.56 -23.93 -20.61
N GLY A 464 3.55 -25.25 -20.78
CA GLY A 464 2.38 -26.05 -20.46
C GLY A 464 1.15 -25.64 -21.30
N SER A 465 0.02 -25.36 -20.62
CA SER A 465 -1.25 -24.98 -21.25
C SER A 465 -1.46 -23.48 -21.45
N THR A 466 -0.53 -22.65 -20.96
CA THR A 466 -0.70 -21.19 -20.92
C THR A 466 0.28 -20.51 -21.88
N SER A 467 -0.16 -19.44 -22.53
CA SER A 467 0.60 -18.69 -23.53
C SER A 467 0.84 -17.26 -23.07
N TYR A 468 2.09 -16.81 -23.18
CA TYR A 468 2.55 -15.51 -22.66
C TYR A 468 3.30 -14.75 -23.75
N ARG A 469 3.39 -13.44 -23.58
CA ARG A 469 4.09 -12.53 -24.51
C ARG A 469 5.16 -11.67 -23.85
N CYS A 470 5.27 -11.74 -22.53
CA CYS A 470 6.21 -10.99 -21.73
C CYS A 470 7.01 -11.92 -20.81
N LEU A 471 8.21 -11.46 -20.44
CA LEU A 471 9.06 -12.04 -19.42
C LEU A 471 9.32 -10.98 -18.33
N ASP A 472 9.51 -11.42 -17.10
CA ASP A 472 9.91 -10.64 -15.94
C ASP A 472 11.09 -11.35 -15.27
N THR A 473 12.16 -10.59 -15.02
CA THR A 473 13.35 -11.17 -14.39
C THR A 473 13.88 -10.27 -13.30
N GLN A 474 14.46 -10.84 -12.24
CA GLN A 474 15.10 -10.07 -11.18
C GLN A 474 16.56 -10.51 -10.94
N VAL A 475 17.45 -9.54 -10.70
CA VAL A 475 18.67 -9.77 -9.91
C VAL A 475 18.49 -9.11 -8.55
N ARG A 476 18.79 -9.82 -7.46
CA ARG A 476 18.42 -9.32 -6.13
C ARG A 476 19.41 -9.68 -5.02
N VAL A 477 19.24 -8.99 -3.89
CA VAL A 477 19.51 -9.53 -2.56
C VAL A 477 18.21 -10.16 -2.05
N GLN A 478 18.30 -11.23 -1.27
CA GLN A 478 17.13 -11.85 -0.64
C GLN A 478 17.46 -12.19 0.81
N ASN A 479 16.58 -11.76 1.72
CA ASN A 479 16.65 -12.13 3.13
C ASN A 479 15.32 -12.74 3.57
N ILE A 480 15.39 -13.90 4.22
CA ILE A 480 14.24 -14.59 4.79
C ILE A 480 14.51 -14.75 6.29
N ASN A 481 13.71 -14.08 7.12
CA ASN A 481 13.80 -14.16 8.59
C ASN A 481 15.22 -13.99 9.14
N GLY A 482 15.98 -13.05 8.60
CA GLY A 482 17.33 -12.70 9.04
C GLY A 482 18.44 -13.48 8.33
N VAL A 483 18.09 -14.47 7.51
CA VAL A 483 19.04 -15.28 6.75
C VAL A 483 19.08 -14.81 5.30
N PHE A 484 20.25 -14.34 4.86
CA PHE A 484 20.46 -14.04 3.45
C PHE A 484 20.59 -15.33 2.63
N SER A 485 19.94 -15.35 1.47
CA SER A 485 20.04 -16.48 0.54
C SER A 485 21.41 -16.48 -0.15
N PRO A 486 22.02 -17.65 -0.40
CA PRO A 486 23.30 -17.74 -1.10
C PRO A 486 23.26 -17.16 -2.51
N VAL A 487 24.37 -16.59 -2.96
CA VAL A 487 24.54 -16.17 -4.37
C VAL A 487 24.32 -17.38 -5.30
N GLY A 488 23.56 -17.17 -6.37
CA GLY A 488 23.16 -18.22 -7.32
C GLY A 488 21.86 -18.94 -6.96
N THR A 489 21.21 -18.59 -5.85
CA THR A 489 19.84 -19.04 -5.56
C THR A 489 18.89 -18.47 -6.62
N THR A 490 18.05 -19.32 -7.21
CA THR A 490 17.10 -18.93 -8.27
C THR A 490 15.72 -19.50 -8.00
N ALA A 491 14.69 -18.83 -8.48
CA ALA A 491 13.31 -19.31 -8.48
C ALA A 491 12.55 -18.83 -9.72
N THR A 492 11.52 -19.59 -10.11
CA THR A 492 10.52 -19.18 -11.11
C THR A 492 9.23 -18.77 -10.42
N TYR A 493 8.50 -17.82 -11.01
CA TYR A 493 7.21 -17.34 -10.53
C TYR A 493 6.34 -16.89 -11.70
N ASP A 494 5.03 -16.88 -11.53
CA ASP A 494 4.08 -16.42 -12.56
C ASP A 494 3.25 -15.26 -11.99
N PRO A 495 3.60 -14.00 -12.33
CA PRO A 495 2.87 -12.82 -11.85
C PRO A 495 1.57 -12.55 -12.64
N GLY A 496 1.15 -13.43 -13.56
CA GLY A 496 -0.15 -13.38 -14.23
C GLY A 496 -0.05 -13.42 -15.75
N ASP A 497 0.54 -12.42 -16.38
CA ASP A 497 0.64 -12.30 -17.85
C ASP A 497 2.08 -12.35 -18.41
N SER A 498 3.05 -12.68 -17.57
CA SER A 498 4.45 -12.94 -17.94
C SER A 498 5.02 -14.18 -17.26
N PHE A 499 6.13 -14.68 -17.78
CA PHE A 499 6.97 -15.64 -17.08
C PHE A 499 7.95 -14.91 -16.18
N GLY A 500 8.09 -15.35 -14.92
CA GLY A 500 8.96 -14.73 -13.93
C GLY A 500 10.15 -15.63 -13.57
N TRP A 501 11.35 -15.04 -13.45
CA TRP A 501 12.54 -15.71 -12.92
C TRP A 501 13.44 -14.77 -12.12
N ASP A 502 14.08 -15.26 -11.07
CA ASP A 502 14.98 -14.46 -10.25
C ASP A 502 16.32 -15.14 -9.95
N ASN A 503 17.31 -14.31 -9.63
CA ASN A 503 18.65 -14.75 -9.23
C ASN A 503 19.25 -13.86 -8.14
N VAL A 504 19.68 -14.48 -7.05
CA VAL A 504 20.41 -13.81 -5.98
C VAL A 504 21.86 -13.57 -6.40
N THR A 505 22.26 -12.32 -6.55
CA THR A 505 23.61 -11.93 -6.99
C THR A 505 24.45 -11.30 -5.88
N VAL A 506 23.82 -10.87 -4.79
CA VAL A 506 24.47 -10.39 -3.56
C VAL A 506 23.98 -11.26 -2.41
N GLY A 507 24.90 -11.93 -1.72
CA GLY A 507 24.55 -12.91 -0.68
C GLY A 507 24.55 -12.38 0.75
N GLN A 508 24.95 -11.13 0.97
CA GLN A 508 24.91 -10.48 2.28
C GLN A 508 25.02 -8.96 2.11
N ILE A 509 24.31 -8.22 2.95
CA ILE A 509 24.42 -6.77 3.05
C ILE A 509 24.49 -6.33 4.52
N THR A 510 25.03 -5.15 4.75
CA THR A 510 25.08 -4.48 6.06
C THR A 510 24.48 -3.09 5.90
N MET A 511 23.64 -2.68 6.85
CA MET A 511 23.03 -1.34 6.85
C MET A 511 24.12 -0.26 6.85
N GLY A 512 23.95 0.77 6.04
CA GLY A 512 24.90 1.86 5.82
C GLY A 512 26.06 1.54 4.86
N GLN A 513 26.22 0.30 4.39
CA GLN A 513 27.23 -0.07 3.40
C GLN A 513 26.67 -0.04 1.98
N THR A 514 27.51 0.32 1.01
CA THR A 514 27.09 0.47 -0.39
C THR A 514 27.41 -0.79 -1.20
N TYR A 515 26.46 -1.20 -2.05
CA TYR A 515 26.52 -2.39 -2.89
C TYR A 515 26.05 -2.08 -4.32
N THR A 516 26.34 -2.98 -5.26
CA THR A 516 25.89 -2.84 -6.66
C THR A 516 25.15 -4.09 -7.10
N LEU A 517 24.00 -3.91 -7.72
CA LEU A 517 23.29 -4.93 -8.49
C LEU A 517 23.53 -4.70 -9.98
N THR A 518 23.87 -5.76 -10.71
CA THR A 518 24.10 -5.70 -12.17
C THR A 518 23.32 -6.81 -12.86
N ALA A 519 22.36 -6.42 -13.70
CA ALA A 519 21.59 -7.31 -14.56
C ALA A 519 22.12 -7.26 -15.99
N ASN A 520 22.56 -8.40 -16.54
CA ASN A 520 22.90 -8.51 -17.96
C ASN A 520 21.62 -8.83 -18.75
N VAL A 521 21.27 -7.94 -19.69
CA VAL A 521 19.97 -7.96 -20.38
C VAL A 521 19.75 -9.26 -21.16
N ASP A 522 20.75 -9.72 -21.92
CA ASP A 522 20.62 -10.95 -22.70
C ASP A 522 20.66 -12.20 -21.83
N HIS A 523 21.49 -12.20 -20.78
CA HIS A 523 21.62 -13.32 -19.87
C HIS A 523 20.33 -13.58 -19.10
N GLN A 524 19.71 -12.53 -18.56
CA GLN A 524 18.46 -12.63 -17.79
C GLN A 524 17.32 -13.21 -18.65
N CYS A 525 17.10 -12.68 -19.86
CA CYS A 525 16.09 -13.24 -20.80
C CYS A 525 16.37 -14.73 -21.11
N ARG A 526 17.63 -15.09 -21.43
CA ARG A 526 17.96 -16.49 -21.73
C ARG A 526 17.78 -17.41 -20.54
N ALA A 527 18.15 -16.96 -19.34
CA ALA A 527 18.02 -17.74 -18.12
C ALA A 527 16.54 -18.00 -17.78
N ASP A 528 15.69 -17.00 -17.94
CA ASP A 528 14.25 -17.13 -17.73
C ASP A 528 13.61 -18.12 -18.74
N LEU A 529 13.92 -17.96 -20.03
CA LEU A 529 13.50 -18.91 -21.06
C LEU A 529 13.91 -20.35 -20.72
N ILE A 530 15.15 -20.56 -20.29
CA ILE A 530 15.65 -21.90 -19.88
C ILE A 530 14.89 -22.41 -18.65
N ALA A 531 14.66 -21.55 -17.65
CA ALA A 531 13.97 -21.93 -16.42
C ALA A 531 12.52 -22.39 -16.68
N TRP A 532 11.87 -21.82 -17.69
CA TRP A 532 10.54 -22.21 -18.15
C TRP A 532 10.50 -23.30 -19.24
N GLY A 533 11.66 -23.86 -19.60
CA GLY A 533 11.77 -24.94 -20.59
C GLY A 533 11.54 -24.50 -22.04
N LEU A 534 11.72 -23.21 -22.33
CA LEU A 534 11.53 -22.60 -23.65
C LEU A 534 12.86 -22.57 -24.43
N ALA A 535 12.76 -22.40 -25.75
CA ALA A 535 13.94 -22.34 -26.61
C ALA A 535 14.81 -21.11 -26.25
N PRO A 536 16.10 -21.29 -25.88
CA PRO A 536 16.97 -20.15 -25.52
C PRO A 536 17.28 -19.20 -26.67
N SER A 537 16.93 -19.60 -27.91
CA SER A 537 17.02 -18.77 -29.11
C SER A 537 15.79 -17.88 -29.34
N THR A 538 14.78 -17.96 -28.47
CA THR A 538 13.59 -17.08 -28.55
C THR A 538 14.03 -15.63 -28.35
N PRO A 539 13.75 -14.71 -29.28
CA PRO A 539 14.13 -13.31 -29.12
C PRO A 539 13.38 -12.64 -27.98
N CYS A 540 14.07 -11.78 -27.23
CA CYS A 540 13.51 -10.90 -26.21
C CYS A 540 13.91 -9.45 -26.50
N GLU A 541 12.97 -8.52 -26.36
CA GLU A 541 13.22 -7.09 -26.43
C GLU A 541 12.99 -6.46 -25.05
N LEU A 542 13.96 -5.73 -24.50
CA LEU A 542 13.79 -5.05 -23.22
C LEU A 542 12.73 -3.95 -23.33
N ALA A 543 11.66 -4.07 -22.55
CA ALA A 543 10.51 -3.17 -22.54
C ALA A 543 10.51 -2.23 -21.32
N GLY A 544 11.02 -2.69 -20.17
CA GLY A 544 11.01 -1.93 -18.93
C GLY A 544 12.09 -2.33 -17.94
N ILE A 545 12.40 -1.42 -17.02
CA ILE A 545 13.34 -1.57 -15.92
C ILE A 545 12.66 -1.11 -14.64
N GLU A 546 12.66 -1.94 -13.61
CA GLU A 546 12.21 -1.58 -12.26
C GLU A 546 13.35 -1.69 -11.26
N ILE A 547 13.44 -0.73 -10.36
CA ILE A 547 14.44 -0.70 -9.29
C ILE A 547 13.72 -0.36 -7.99
N GLY A 548 13.94 -1.16 -6.96
CA GLY A 548 13.37 -0.88 -5.65
C GLY A 548 13.40 -2.07 -4.71
N THR A 549 12.44 -2.05 -3.80
CA THR A 549 12.28 -3.07 -2.77
C THR A 549 10.93 -3.75 -2.91
N GLU A 550 10.88 -5.02 -2.51
CA GLU A 550 9.63 -5.74 -2.31
C GLU A 550 9.73 -6.67 -1.10
N GLY A 551 8.61 -7.00 -0.47
CA GLY A 551 8.60 -7.92 0.65
C GLY A 551 7.29 -7.97 1.42
N PHE A 552 7.33 -8.54 2.63
CA PHE A 552 6.19 -8.61 3.54
C PHE A 552 6.62 -8.73 5.02
N GLN A 553 5.71 -8.36 5.92
CA GLN A 553 5.83 -8.49 7.38
C GLN A 553 7.10 -7.84 8.00
N PHE A 554 7.41 -6.60 7.64
CA PHE A 554 8.41 -5.79 8.33
C PHE A 554 7.87 -4.38 8.56
N LEU A 555 8.34 -3.73 9.62
CA LEU A 555 7.93 -2.35 9.91
C LEU A 555 8.44 -1.40 8.84
N GLU A 556 9.71 -1.57 8.44
CA GLU A 556 10.38 -0.64 7.55
C GLU A 556 11.58 -1.26 6.82
N LEU A 557 11.77 -0.90 5.55
CA LEU A 557 12.98 -1.12 4.76
C LEU A 557 13.28 0.14 3.94
N ASP A 558 14.38 0.81 4.27
CA ASP A 558 14.83 2.03 3.59
C ASP A 558 16.09 1.75 2.78
N VAL A 559 16.08 2.15 1.51
CA VAL A 559 17.20 1.97 0.59
C VAL A 559 17.39 3.23 -0.25
N ASN A 560 18.61 3.75 -0.24
CA ASN A 560 19.04 4.79 -1.17
C ASN A 560 19.75 4.18 -2.37
N TRP A 561 19.39 4.62 -3.56
CA TRP A 561 19.95 4.20 -4.83
C TRP A 561 20.65 5.40 -5.47
N THR A 562 21.98 5.41 -5.41
CA THR A 562 22.80 6.59 -5.71
C THR A 562 23.23 6.66 -7.17
N SER A 563 23.24 5.54 -7.88
CA SER A 563 23.53 5.57 -9.32
C SER A 563 22.78 4.51 -10.11
N VAL A 564 22.44 4.82 -11.36
CA VAL A 564 21.93 3.89 -12.36
C VAL A 564 22.67 4.04 -13.69
N SER A 565 23.29 2.96 -14.13
CA SER A 565 24.03 2.88 -15.39
C SER A 565 23.33 1.94 -16.37
N LEU A 566 22.97 2.49 -17.53
CA LEU A 566 22.42 1.75 -18.67
C LEU A 566 23.51 1.60 -19.72
N ALA A 567 24.37 0.61 -19.54
CA ALA A 567 25.44 0.36 -20.49
C ALA A 567 24.86 -0.17 -21.80
N THR A 568 25.06 0.58 -22.88
CA THR A 568 24.76 0.16 -24.24
C THR A 568 26.03 -0.31 -24.92
N THR A 569 25.96 -1.34 -25.76
CA THR A 569 26.99 -1.45 -26.80
C THR A 569 26.80 -0.28 -27.75
N VAL A 570 27.88 0.40 -28.13
CA VAL A 570 27.84 1.30 -29.29
C VAL A 570 27.29 0.46 -30.43
N GLN A 571 26.07 0.75 -30.88
CA GLN A 571 25.52 0.06 -32.04
C GLN A 571 26.49 0.35 -33.18
N LYS A 572 27.28 -0.67 -33.51
CA LYS A 572 28.19 -0.55 -34.62
C LYS A 572 27.33 -0.29 -35.86
N PRO A 573 27.61 0.77 -36.65
CA PRO A 573 26.76 1.12 -37.78
C PRO A 573 26.50 -0.11 -38.65
N ILE A 574 25.27 -0.32 -39.11
CA ILE A 574 24.93 -1.50 -39.92
C ILE A 574 25.68 -1.41 -41.25
N LEU A 575 26.47 -2.43 -41.59
CA LEU A 575 27.18 -2.49 -42.87
C LEU A 575 26.19 -2.63 -44.03
N THR A 576 26.28 -1.74 -45.01
CA THR A 576 25.56 -1.80 -46.29
C THR A 576 26.55 -1.68 -47.44
N ALA A 577 26.22 -2.26 -48.60
CA ALA A 577 27.03 -2.12 -49.80
C ALA A 577 26.20 -1.98 -51.08
N ALA A 578 26.75 -1.33 -52.10
CA ALA A 578 26.11 -1.15 -53.40
C ALA A 578 27.07 -1.46 -54.56
N ILE A 579 26.51 -1.96 -55.67
CA ILE A 579 27.24 -2.30 -56.90
C ILE A 579 26.95 -1.27 -57.99
N ASN A 580 28.01 -0.68 -58.55
CA ASN A 580 27.95 0.01 -59.83
C ASN A 580 28.73 -0.77 -60.89
N ALA A 581 28.29 -0.71 -62.15
CA ALA A 581 28.94 -1.36 -63.28
C ALA A 581 28.88 -0.46 -64.51
N THR A 582 29.97 -0.40 -65.28
CA THR A 582 30.10 0.44 -66.47
C THR A 582 30.88 -0.29 -67.57
N PRO A 583 30.44 -0.22 -68.85
CA PRO A 583 29.20 0.41 -69.32
C PRO A 583 27.95 -0.45 -69.03
N THR A 584 26.77 0.19 -68.98
CA THR A 584 25.48 -0.45 -68.64
C THR A 584 25.06 -1.50 -69.68
N ASN A 585 25.48 -1.31 -70.93
CA ASN A 585 25.23 -2.20 -72.07
C ASN A 585 26.57 -2.64 -72.64
N THR A 586 26.95 -3.90 -72.45
CA THR A 586 28.25 -4.43 -72.87
C THR A 586 28.06 -5.64 -73.78
N PRO A 587 28.57 -5.62 -75.02
CA PRO A 587 28.61 -6.81 -75.88
C PRO A 587 29.53 -7.89 -75.31
N ALA A 588 29.24 -9.16 -75.63
CA ALA A 588 30.12 -10.27 -75.30
C ALA A 588 31.54 -10.03 -75.84
N GLY A 589 32.55 -10.37 -75.05
CA GLY A 589 33.96 -10.15 -75.35
C GLY A 589 34.47 -8.74 -75.01
N LYS A 590 33.63 -7.83 -74.49
CA LYS A 590 34.05 -6.52 -73.98
C LYS A 590 34.10 -6.51 -72.44
N LYS A 591 35.00 -5.67 -71.92
CA LYS A 591 35.28 -5.54 -70.49
C LYS A 591 34.20 -4.71 -69.80
N VAL A 592 33.64 -5.24 -68.71
CA VAL A 592 32.78 -4.51 -67.76
C VAL A 592 33.62 -4.15 -66.54
N SER A 593 33.63 -2.88 -66.15
CA SER A 593 34.26 -2.42 -64.91
C SER A 593 33.20 -2.32 -63.81
N PHE A 594 33.53 -2.78 -62.60
CA PHE A 594 32.65 -2.76 -61.45
C PHE A 594 33.25 -1.90 -60.34
N SER A 595 32.41 -1.28 -59.53
CA SER A 595 32.82 -0.65 -58.28
C SER A 595 31.85 -0.98 -57.16
N GLY A 596 32.38 -1.44 -56.03
CA GLY A 596 31.65 -1.66 -54.80
C GLY A 596 31.84 -0.49 -53.86
N THR A 597 30.74 0.00 -53.27
CA THR A 597 30.79 0.99 -52.19
C THR A 597 30.28 0.36 -50.90
N ALA A 598 30.87 0.71 -49.77
CA ALA A 598 30.47 0.24 -48.44
C ALA A 598 30.20 1.44 -47.53
N SER A 599 29.15 1.35 -46.72
CA SER A 599 28.75 2.36 -45.74
C SER A 599 28.29 1.69 -44.44
N GLY A 600 28.39 2.39 -43.31
CA GLY A 600 28.25 1.79 -41.99
C GLY A 600 29.44 0.90 -41.62
N GLY A 601 29.27 -0.10 -40.76
CA GLY A 601 30.34 -0.99 -40.28
C GLY A 601 31.52 -0.27 -39.60
N THR A 602 32.70 -0.92 -39.61
CA THR A 602 34.01 -0.33 -39.26
C THR A 602 35.01 -0.69 -40.34
N SER A 603 35.73 0.32 -40.84
CA SER A 603 36.86 0.16 -41.75
C SER A 603 38.04 -0.56 -41.07
N PRO A 604 38.88 -1.33 -41.80
CA PRO A 604 38.85 -1.57 -43.24
C PRO A 604 37.77 -2.58 -43.69
N TYR A 605 37.33 -2.43 -44.94
CA TYR A 605 36.41 -3.37 -45.59
C TYR A 605 37.15 -4.34 -46.52
N THR A 606 36.63 -5.55 -46.65
CA THR A 606 37.05 -6.50 -47.71
C THR A 606 35.91 -6.72 -48.71
N TYR A 607 36.27 -6.92 -49.98
CA TYR A 607 35.32 -7.04 -51.09
C TYR A 607 35.62 -8.33 -51.85
N SER A 608 34.60 -9.16 -52.03
CA SER A 608 34.63 -10.38 -52.84
C SER A 608 33.49 -10.38 -53.84
N TRP A 609 33.78 -10.79 -55.07
CA TRP A 609 32.87 -10.71 -56.21
C TRP A 609 32.68 -12.06 -56.87
N ILE A 610 31.44 -12.35 -57.25
CA ILE A 610 31.06 -13.48 -58.09
C ILE A 610 30.27 -12.91 -59.27
N PHE A 611 30.75 -13.11 -60.50
CA PHE A 611 30.21 -12.42 -61.68
C PHE A 611 29.08 -13.16 -62.39
N GLY A 612 28.70 -14.34 -61.92
CA GLY A 612 27.61 -15.16 -62.47
C GLY A 612 27.98 -16.04 -63.67
N ASP A 613 29.20 -15.92 -64.20
CA ASP A 613 29.78 -16.75 -65.28
C ASP A 613 30.83 -17.75 -64.76
N GLY A 614 31.00 -17.82 -63.44
CA GLY A 614 32.04 -18.61 -62.75
C GLY A 614 33.30 -17.82 -62.41
N ALA A 615 33.49 -16.61 -62.95
CA ALA A 615 34.61 -15.76 -62.58
C ALA A 615 34.40 -15.10 -61.21
N THR A 616 35.50 -14.89 -60.49
CA THR A 616 35.54 -14.21 -59.19
C THR A 616 36.62 -13.14 -59.16
N ALA A 617 36.48 -12.16 -58.26
CA ALA A 617 37.49 -11.14 -58.03
C ALA A 617 37.47 -10.64 -56.59
N ILE A 618 38.54 -9.93 -56.20
CA ILE A 618 38.67 -9.25 -54.91
C ILE A 618 39.01 -7.77 -55.11
N GLY A 619 38.69 -6.96 -54.11
CA GLY A 619 38.96 -5.51 -54.11
C GLY A 619 37.77 -4.66 -54.56
N PRO A 620 37.82 -3.34 -54.33
CA PRO A 620 36.67 -2.44 -54.50
C PRO A 620 36.32 -2.16 -55.97
N THR A 621 37.26 -2.27 -56.90
CA THR A 621 37.07 -1.90 -58.32
C THR A 621 37.57 -2.97 -59.30
N PRO A 622 36.94 -4.16 -59.35
CA PRO A 622 37.35 -5.21 -60.28
C PRO A 622 36.75 -5.02 -61.67
N SER A 623 37.07 -5.94 -62.59
CA SER A 623 36.48 -5.97 -63.93
C SER A 623 36.35 -7.41 -64.42
N ASN A 624 35.33 -7.69 -65.24
CA ASN A 624 35.14 -9.00 -65.87
C ASN A 624 34.84 -8.86 -67.37
N THR A 625 35.17 -9.89 -68.15
CA THR A 625 34.84 -9.97 -69.59
C THR A 625 34.01 -11.21 -69.84
N TYR A 626 32.74 -11.01 -70.20
CA TYR A 626 31.79 -12.09 -70.45
C TYR A 626 31.92 -12.58 -71.90
N LEU A 627 32.28 -13.84 -72.10
CA LEU A 627 32.51 -14.40 -73.45
C LEU A 627 31.22 -14.78 -74.19
N LYS A 628 30.11 -14.91 -73.46
CA LYS A 628 28.80 -15.27 -74.01
C LYS A 628 27.79 -14.19 -73.64
N ALA A 629 26.77 -14.04 -74.47
CA ALA A 629 25.63 -13.22 -74.13
C ALA A 629 24.74 -13.91 -73.11
N GLY A 630 24.08 -13.13 -72.28
CA GLY A 630 23.16 -13.63 -71.26
C GLY A 630 22.96 -12.67 -70.11
N ASN A 631 22.07 -13.07 -69.20
CA ASN A 631 21.89 -12.43 -67.91
C ASN A 631 22.83 -13.07 -66.89
N TYR A 632 23.63 -12.23 -66.25
CA TYR A 632 24.58 -12.60 -65.22
C TYR A 632 24.18 -11.93 -63.91
N THR A 633 24.06 -12.72 -62.84
CA THR A 633 23.83 -12.19 -61.50
C THR A 633 25.19 -11.93 -60.84
N ILE A 634 25.50 -10.65 -60.63
CA ILE A 634 26.70 -10.22 -59.92
C ILE A 634 26.37 -10.21 -58.44
N THR A 635 27.21 -10.87 -57.64
CA THR A 635 27.15 -10.86 -56.18
C THR A 635 28.40 -10.19 -55.64
N LEU A 636 28.22 -9.13 -54.85
CA LEU A 636 29.26 -8.50 -54.04
C LEU A 636 29.06 -8.89 -52.59
N VAL A 637 30.08 -9.46 -51.97
CA VAL A 637 30.16 -9.69 -50.52
C VAL A 637 31.13 -8.68 -49.94
N VAL A 638 30.64 -7.83 -49.03
CA VAL A 638 31.47 -6.91 -48.25
C VAL A 638 31.50 -7.38 -46.81
N THR A 639 32.69 -7.48 -46.22
CA THR A 639 32.86 -7.65 -44.78
C THR A 639 33.60 -6.48 -44.18
N ASP A 640 33.38 -6.21 -42.90
CA ASP A 640 34.05 -5.14 -42.17
C ASP A 640 34.99 -5.67 -41.08
N SER A 641 35.63 -4.78 -40.32
CA SER A 641 36.61 -5.13 -39.28
C SER A 641 36.00 -5.27 -37.87
N SER A 642 34.69 -5.47 -37.73
CA SER A 642 34.04 -5.58 -36.39
C SER A 642 34.55 -6.74 -35.55
N ALA A 643 34.29 -6.66 -34.26
CA ALA A 643 33.99 -7.84 -33.44
C ALA A 643 32.57 -7.69 -32.84
N PRO A 644 31.56 -8.48 -33.28
CA PRO A 644 31.59 -9.53 -34.32
C PRO A 644 31.49 -8.99 -35.75
N ILE A 645 32.28 -9.55 -36.69
CA ILE A 645 32.36 -9.14 -38.11
C ILE A 645 30.97 -9.05 -38.74
N GLN A 646 30.67 -7.94 -39.42
CA GLN A 646 29.46 -7.80 -40.23
C GLN A 646 29.75 -8.18 -41.68
N THR A 647 28.78 -8.84 -42.32
CA THR A 647 28.82 -9.20 -43.74
C THR A 647 27.56 -8.69 -44.43
N TYR A 648 27.72 -8.03 -45.58
CA TYR A 648 26.61 -7.61 -46.43
C TYR A 648 26.76 -8.20 -47.83
N ILE A 649 25.66 -8.70 -48.39
CA ILE A 649 25.60 -9.27 -49.74
C ILE A 649 24.72 -8.37 -50.60
N ALA A 650 25.32 -7.73 -51.60
CA ALA A 650 24.60 -7.00 -52.65
C ALA A 650 24.53 -7.86 -53.91
N THR A 651 23.39 -7.86 -54.60
CA THR A 651 23.24 -8.51 -55.91
C THR A 651 22.74 -7.54 -56.97
N GLN A 652 23.18 -7.73 -58.20
CA GLN A 652 22.76 -6.94 -59.36
C GLN A 652 22.77 -7.81 -60.61
N VAL A 653 21.66 -7.83 -61.36
CA VAL A 653 21.61 -8.53 -62.65
C VAL A 653 22.17 -7.62 -63.75
N ARG A 654 23.05 -8.17 -64.58
CA ARG A 654 23.58 -7.52 -65.78
C ARG A 654 23.36 -8.38 -67.00
N TYR A 655 22.89 -7.74 -68.06
CA TYR A 655 22.76 -8.38 -69.36
C TYR A 655 23.97 -8.03 -70.24
N VAL A 656 24.52 -9.05 -70.88
CA VAL A 656 25.60 -8.96 -71.87
C VAL A 656 25.02 -9.36 -73.23
N GLY A 657 25.19 -8.52 -74.25
CA GLY A 657 24.63 -8.72 -75.59
C GLY A 657 25.42 -9.67 -76.48
N THR A 658 24.79 -10.19 -77.54
CA THR A 658 25.39 -11.15 -78.49
C THR A 658 26.34 -10.52 -79.51
N SER A 659 26.12 -9.26 -79.90
CA SER A 659 26.98 -8.49 -80.77
C SER A 659 26.60 -7.02 -80.68
N CYS A 660 27.56 -6.11 -80.90
CA CYS A 660 27.24 -4.71 -81.15
C CYS A 660 26.61 -4.55 -82.55
N VAL A 661 25.47 -3.86 -82.63
CA VAL A 661 24.90 -3.46 -83.92
C VAL A 661 25.58 -2.15 -84.35
N PRO A 662 25.97 -1.97 -85.62
CA PRO A 662 26.58 -0.74 -86.09
C PRO A 662 25.68 0.49 -85.83
N THR A 663 26.29 1.66 -85.62
CA THR A 663 25.61 2.95 -85.40
C THR A 663 24.57 3.31 -86.48
N THR A 664 24.63 2.68 -87.65
CA THR A 664 23.61 2.81 -88.70
C THR A 664 22.21 2.39 -88.24
N TYR A 665 22.10 1.57 -87.20
CA TYR A 665 20.81 1.15 -86.62
C TYR A 665 20.49 1.86 -85.30
N VAL A 666 21.19 2.95 -84.95
CA VAL A 666 20.95 3.72 -83.70
C VAL A 666 19.50 4.15 -83.51
N ARG A 667 18.78 4.36 -84.62
CA ARG A 667 17.35 4.73 -84.58
C ARG A 667 16.44 3.60 -84.11
N ALA A 668 16.89 2.35 -84.17
CA ALA A 668 16.11 1.22 -83.65
C ALA A 668 15.89 1.29 -82.12
N ASP A 669 16.75 2.02 -81.41
CA ASP A 669 16.59 2.41 -80.01
C ASP A 669 15.80 3.72 -79.97
N ALA A 670 14.47 3.58 -80.02
CA ALA A 670 13.53 4.69 -80.10
C ALA A 670 13.39 5.43 -78.76
N ASN A 671 13.75 4.79 -77.64
CA ASN A 671 13.71 5.38 -76.30
C ASN A 671 15.08 5.91 -75.83
N TYR A 672 16.15 5.65 -76.58
CA TYR A 672 17.54 6.03 -76.31
C TYR A 672 18.13 5.40 -75.03
N ASP A 673 17.72 4.20 -74.65
CA ASP A 673 18.23 3.48 -73.47
C ASP A 673 19.46 2.58 -73.77
N GLY A 674 19.89 2.57 -75.04
CA GLY A 674 21.01 1.81 -75.57
C GLY A 674 20.67 0.37 -75.94
N ARG A 675 19.39 -0.01 -75.94
CA ARG A 675 18.90 -1.32 -76.37
C ARG A 675 17.76 -1.16 -77.36
N VAL A 676 17.56 -2.23 -78.12
CA VAL A 676 16.36 -2.38 -78.93
C VAL A 676 15.53 -3.48 -78.28
N ASP A 677 14.54 -3.11 -77.48
CA ASP A 677 13.70 -4.03 -76.73
C ASP A 677 12.21 -3.69 -76.78
N LYS A 678 11.45 -4.24 -75.83
CA LYS A 678 10.00 -4.08 -75.78
C LYS A 678 9.60 -2.61 -75.62
N ALA A 679 10.41 -1.78 -74.99
CA ALA A 679 10.13 -0.36 -74.80
C ALA A 679 10.12 0.38 -76.14
N ASP A 680 11.08 0.10 -77.02
CA ASP A 680 11.13 0.65 -78.38
C ASP A 680 9.94 0.19 -79.21
N LEU A 681 9.60 -1.09 -79.11
CA LEU A 681 8.41 -1.65 -79.75
C LEU A 681 7.12 -0.98 -79.27
N THR A 682 7.06 -0.61 -78.00
CA THR A 682 5.90 0.05 -77.39
C THR A 682 5.78 1.49 -77.91
N LEU A 683 6.88 2.22 -78.05
CA LEU A 683 6.89 3.56 -78.64
C LEU A 683 6.41 3.53 -80.09
N LEU A 684 6.91 2.57 -80.88
CA LEU A 684 6.43 2.39 -82.26
C LEU A 684 4.95 2.02 -82.31
N ALA A 685 4.48 1.14 -81.41
CA ALA A 685 3.08 0.74 -81.37
C ALA A 685 2.15 1.91 -81.01
N GLN A 686 2.57 2.81 -80.11
CA GLN A 686 1.81 4.00 -79.73
C GLN A 686 1.66 5.01 -80.87
N ALA A 687 2.69 5.11 -81.71
CA ALA A 687 2.73 6.00 -82.85
C ALA A 687 2.33 5.32 -84.17
N LEU A 688 1.87 4.07 -84.18
CA LEU A 688 1.61 3.33 -85.42
C LEU A 688 0.54 4.02 -86.29
N GLN A 689 0.79 4.08 -87.60
CA GLN A 689 -0.02 4.77 -88.62
C GLN A 689 -0.17 6.28 -88.38
N SER A 690 0.80 6.90 -87.70
CA SER A 690 0.81 8.34 -87.45
C SER A 690 1.70 9.10 -88.44
N THR A 691 1.39 10.38 -88.65
CA THR A 691 2.18 11.34 -89.42
C THR A 691 2.42 12.57 -88.54
N PRO A 692 3.30 13.53 -88.89
CA PRO A 692 3.56 14.72 -88.06
C PRO A 692 2.32 15.54 -87.66
N SER A 693 1.19 15.41 -88.37
CA SER A 693 -0.09 16.03 -88.02
C SER A 693 -0.95 15.23 -87.01
N SER A 694 -0.60 13.99 -86.71
CA SER A 694 -1.33 13.10 -85.81
C SER A 694 -0.94 13.38 -84.36
N ALA A 695 -1.93 13.38 -83.45
CA ALA A 695 -1.69 13.67 -82.03
C ALA A 695 -0.81 12.65 -81.30
N ASN A 696 -0.74 11.41 -81.80
CA ASN A 696 0.08 10.33 -81.26
C ASN A 696 1.42 10.13 -81.99
N TRP A 697 1.80 11.05 -82.88
CA TRP A 697 3.04 10.94 -83.62
C TRP A 697 4.25 11.21 -82.73
N SER A 698 5.30 10.39 -82.91
CA SER A 698 6.59 10.60 -82.29
C SER A 698 7.69 10.64 -83.35
N PRO A 699 8.55 11.67 -83.39
CA PRO A 699 9.70 11.72 -84.29
C PRO A 699 10.71 10.60 -84.01
N SER A 700 10.73 10.06 -82.78
CA SER A 700 11.60 8.93 -82.43
C SER A 700 11.04 7.58 -82.85
N ALA A 701 9.79 7.51 -83.32
CA ALA A 701 9.17 6.29 -83.83
C ALA A 701 9.19 6.20 -85.37
N ASP A 702 9.48 7.30 -86.07
CA ASP A 702 9.70 7.36 -87.52
C ASP A 702 11.19 7.07 -87.81
N LEU A 703 11.51 5.77 -87.83
CA LEU A 703 12.88 5.27 -87.82
C LEU A 703 13.53 5.34 -89.20
N ASN A 704 12.75 5.17 -90.27
CA ASN A 704 13.23 5.31 -91.64
C ASN A 704 13.14 6.77 -92.16
N GLN A 705 12.53 7.67 -91.38
CA GLN A 705 12.37 9.10 -91.66
C GLN A 705 11.54 9.41 -92.92
N ASP A 706 10.58 8.56 -93.25
CA ASP A 706 9.68 8.78 -94.40
C ASP A 706 8.47 9.68 -94.06
N GLY A 707 8.35 10.11 -92.80
CA GLY A 707 7.28 10.95 -92.31
C GLY A 707 6.03 10.18 -91.89
N MET A 708 6.06 8.85 -91.87
CA MET A 708 4.95 8.01 -91.46
C MET A 708 5.42 6.81 -90.63
N VAL A 709 5.02 6.77 -89.36
CA VAL A 709 5.32 5.60 -88.51
C VAL A 709 4.49 4.41 -88.96
N ASN A 710 5.13 3.42 -89.57
CA ASN A 710 4.45 2.29 -90.20
C ASN A 710 5.21 0.96 -90.01
N VAL A 711 4.80 -0.06 -90.76
CA VAL A 711 5.39 -1.41 -90.66
C VAL A 711 6.87 -1.46 -91.08
N SER A 712 7.33 -0.49 -91.88
CA SER A 712 8.74 -0.34 -92.26
C SER A 712 9.62 0.09 -91.09
N ASP A 713 9.11 0.93 -90.19
CA ASP A 713 9.80 1.28 -88.93
C ASP A 713 9.86 0.09 -87.99
N LEU A 714 8.74 -0.65 -87.90
CA LEU A 714 8.66 -1.87 -87.10
C LEU A 714 9.68 -2.92 -87.56
N ALA A 715 9.93 -3.01 -88.88
CA ALA A 715 10.92 -3.92 -89.44
C ALA A 715 12.35 -3.56 -88.99
N ILE A 716 12.66 -2.27 -88.80
CA ILE A 716 13.97 -1.82 -88.29
C ILE A 716 14.19 -2.27 -86.85
N VAL A 717 13.19 -2.09 -85.98
CA VAL A 717 13.23 -2.57 -84.58
C VAL A 717 13.32 -4.09 -84.53
N ALA A 718 12.49 -4.80 -85.32
CA ALA A 718 12.45 -6.26 -85.33
C ALA A 718 13.76 -6.89 -85.81
N PHE A 719 14.47 -6.25 -86.76
CA PHE A 719 15.73 -6.75 -87.31
C PHE A 719 16.84 -6.85 -86.25
N VAL A 720 16.84 -5.95 -85.27
CA VAL A 720 17.86 -5.87 -84.23
C VAL A 720 17.29 -6.02 -82.82
N PHE A 721 16.08 -6.56 -82.71
CA PHE A 721 15.39 -6.76 -81.43
C PHE A 721 16.21 -7.66 -80.50
N GLY A 722 16.37 -7.23 -79.25
CA GLY A 722 17.21 -7.86 -78.24
C GLY A 722 18.71 -7.55 -78.35
N GLN A 723 19.12 -6.67 -79.25
CA GLN A 723 20.52 -6.24 -79.40
C GLN A 723 20.81 -4.93 -78.65
N SER A 724 22.10 -4.69 -78.37
CA SER A 724 22.59 -3.42 -77.82
C SER A 724 23.20 -2.55 -78.91
N ILE A 725 22.96 -1.25 -78.83
CA ILE A 725 23.57 -0.26 -79.73
C ILE A 725 24.93 0.16 -79.14
N CYS A 726 25.93 0.36 -80.00
CA CYS A 726 27.29 0.73 -79.59
C CYS A 726 27.77 2.03 -80.22
#